data_AF-A0A7K4HGT7-F1
#
_entry.id   AF-A0A7K4HGT7-F1
#
_cell.length_a   1.000
_cell.length_b   1.000
_cell.length_c   1.000
_cell.angle_alpha   90.00
_cell.angle_beta   90.00
_cell.angle_gamma   90.00
#
_symmetry.space_group_name_H-M   'P 1'
#
loop_
_entity.id
_entity.type
_entity.pdbx_description
1 polymer ?
#
loop_
_entity_poly.entity_id
_entity_poly.type
_entity_poly.pdbx_seq_one_letter_code
_entity_poly.pdbx_strand_id
1 'polypeptide(L)'
;MKNQKLLKFSSPMGKQEKDSSGSPVGVVRMNVTESYSDVCELLQNFINNSDQESWNNIKAKIDYTYKYLDYALSPLDQTVFLIHQIKEKLEKGQKLLFKPNLVAPVCIDPETHGPALGSNACTDWTFIAALMRWFHDKGGISYYEMSIGEAGTTMTSAASLLSKINPEKKQITPEAVLEGKCGDFYGGWGFYFVRKYLAESLTEGEGDNPFMGYEESINGTYIPPGLVSDKLMVYDLNRIYDDPSKGRECEIPDGVNYKSIVLHKVITGGDLDDPEDRNAYPGSVLINVPKFKIHVIALFTNVIKNLGIGLYPMQYASKGDYKWEYGGPHDTTIVGMKSGIPHQVWVPEIDRETSLPKKNAEGNYILKKTGGIVASMIDIIKAVDNLGILMIHIVDGIEAINIIHDGAGLKTPEGMVFAGLDPVATDLLCARYMFSNVPLKESLEVKLEGGTAGGFPQKVPIPIKDGNNIISTIGYDCPLARDITFESAEKRGLGQTSYHVIGYDILTDSPMVSLKGHLGSVKNDTFSDVITTTLYYDIFKVPWDLQRTSLNYLAAVDELEGTKLKEEILQYYDENDDGVISYNEFGKRGSATVSMHFTGDFVSLNGKEELGYLKGYFKLMSTIYRYRDKQNNLDNHDIMAERYLVTACNTAFAISQAPTDIPDPFVPGLTCGNGKWPSIQFVRFFQTGSSIFGPTFPNSITFPGFYSNALFYADLTQNAGKYAGKLRSHPDLQAVSRYISDVGRNKIDPLDFVIYVPAGFDTLSGAKIPNIEVTDAPSKIFTASFQNGKEIWS
;
A
#
# COMPACT_ATOMS: atom_id res chain seq x y z
N MET A 1 44.40 -3.26 -5.70
CA MET A 1 43.96 -1.86 -5.79
C MET A 1 45.00 -1.03 -6.56
N LYS A 2 44.83 -0.84 -7.87
CA LYS A 2 45.65 0.05 -8.70
C LYS A 2 44.71 0.85 -9.62
N ASN A 3 44.76 2.17 -9.51
CA ASN A 3 44.27 3.19 -10.45
C ASN A 3 42.89 2.96 -11.11
N GLN A 4 41.80 3.13 -10.35
CA GLN A 4 40.58 3.69 -10.96
C GLN A 4 40.79 5.20 -11.08
N LYS A 5 41.00 5.70 -12.32
CA LYS A 5 40.91 7.14 -12.60
C LYS A 5 39.56 7.62 -12.05
N LEU A 6 39.56 8.61 -11.16
CA LEU A 6 38.35 9.32 -10.75
C LEU A 6 37.65 9.80 -12.01
N LEU A 7 36.48 9.23 -12.29
CA LEU A 7 35.70 9.53 -13.47
C LEU A 7 35.11 10.92 -13.26
N LYS A 8 35.72 11.92 -13.91
CA LYS A 8 35.27 13.30 -13.87
C LYS A 8 34.36 13.56 -15.06
N PHE A 9 33.19 14.13 -14.81
CA PHE A 9 32.21 14.47 -15.83
C PHE A 9 31.72 15.91 -15.66
N SER A 10 31.20 16.47 -16.73
CA SER A 10 30.56 17.78 -16.75
C SER A 10 29.14 17.67 -16.20
N SER A 11 28.76 18.60 -15.33
CA SER A 11 27.44 18.69 -14.71
C SER A 11 27.01 20.16 -14.60
N PRO A 12 25.76 20.46 -14.20
CA PRO A 12 25.35 21.82 -13.85
C PRO A 12 26.21 22.50 -12.77
N MET A 13 26.92 21.71 -11.95
CA MET A 13 27.85 22.19 -10.92
C MET A 13 29.30 22.31 -11.43
N GLY A 14 29.52 22.25 -12.75
CA GLY A 14 30.85 22.19 -13.36
C GLY A 14 31.42 20.76 -13.42
N LYS A 15 32.74 20.63 -13.48
CA LYS A 15 33.41 19.31 -13.48
C LYS A 15 33.33 18.68 -12.09
N GLN A 16 32.62 17.57 -11.98
CA GLN A 16 32.39 16.86 -10.73
C GLN A 16 32.92 15.42 -10.81
N GLU A 17 33.13 14.83 -9.63
CA GLU A 17 33.34 13.40 -9.45
C GLU A 17 32.01 12.78 -8.99
N LYS A 18 31.74 11.52 -9.38
CA LYS A 18 30.59 10.80 -8.83
C LYS A 18 30.75 10.57 -7.33
N ASP A 19 29.63 10.42 -6.63
CA ASP A 19 29.67 9.92 -5.26
C ASP A 19 30.36 8.54 -5.26
N SER A 20 31.20 8.30 -4.25
CA SER A 20 32.00 7.07 -4.13
C SER A 20 32.15 6.57 -2.69
N SER A 21 31.52 7.27 -1.73
CA SER A 21 31.47 6.91 -0.32
C SER A 21 30.08 6.38 0.06
N GLY A 22 29.98 5.74 1.22
CA GLY A 22 28.72 5.19 1.72
C GLY A 22 28.35 3.85 1.08
N SER A 23 27.13 3.39 1.35
CA SER A 23 26.64 2.06 0.92
C SER A 23 26.44 2.02 -0.61
N PRO A 24 26.92 0.97 -1.31
CA PRO A 24 26.65 0.80 -2.72
C PRO A 24 25.18 0.43 -2.95
N VAL A 25 24.54 1.08 -3.92
CA VAL A 25 23.18 0.73 -4.36
C VAL A 25 23.21 0.42 -5.86
N GLY A 26 22.85 -0.82 -6.20
CA GLY A 26 22.68 -1.31 -7.56
C GLY A 26 21.42 -0.71 -8.18
N VAL A 27 21.50 -0.18 -9.40
CA VAL A 27 20.37 0.44 -10.09
C VAL A 27 20.35 0.04 -11.56
N VAL A 28 19.17 -0.34 -12.05
CA VAL A 28 18.94 -0.48 -13.49
C VAL A 28 17.65 0.23 -13.89
N ARG A 29 17.69 0.87 -15.05
CA ARG A 29 16.50 1.40 -15.73
C ARG A 29 16.24 0.62 -17.01
N MET A 30 15.03 0.08 -17.15
CA MET A 30 14.61 -0.83 -18.22
C MET A 30 13.42 -0.29 -19.02
N ASN A 31 13.10 -0.94 -20.14
CA ASN A 31 11.86 -0.73 -20.88
C ASN A 31 10.71 -1.47 -20.18
N VAL A 32 9.70 -0.72 -19.70
CA VAL A 32 8.55 -1.26 -18.98
C VAL A 32 7.71 -2.20 -19.85
N THR A 33 7.53 -1.87 -21.13
CA THR A 33 6.72 -2.67 -22.06
C THR A 33 7.37 -4.00 -22.43
N GLU A 34 8.69 -4.09 -22.39
CA GLU A 34 9.42 -5.35 -22.61
C GLU A 34 9.54 -6.20 -21.34
N SER A 35 9.39 -5.57 -20.17
CA SER A 35 9.23 -6.25 -18.88
C SER A 35 7.75 -6.64 -18.69
N TYR A 36 7.23 -6.59 -17.46
CA TYR A 36 5.97 -7.24 -17.09
C TYR A 36 4.69 -6.42 -17.31
N SER A 37 4.73 -5.28 -18.03
CA SER A 37 3.47 -4.59 -18.39
C SER A 37 2.51 -5.54 -19.09
N ASP A 38 1.21 -5.38 -18.82
CA ASP A 38 0.12 -6.13 -19.48
C ASP A 38 0.13 -7.66 -19.27
N VAL A 39 0.94 -8.16 -18.32
CA VAL A 39 1.00 -9.60 -18.01
C VAL A 39 -0.34 -10.13 -17.49
N CYS A 40 -1.13 -9.31 -16.80
CA CYS A 40 -2.41 -9.75 -16.24
C CYS A 40 -3.41 -10.13 -17.35
N GLU A 41 -3.46 -9.35 -18.42
CA GLU A 41 -4.30 -9.58 -19.59
C GLU A 41 -3.84 -10.81 -20.38
N LEU A 42 -2.52 -10.97 -20.55
CA LEU A 42 -1.94 -12.18 -21.15
C LEU A 42 -2.26 -13.42 -20.31
N LEU A 43 -2.17 -13.33 -18.99
CA LEU A 43 -2.45 -14.43 -18.08
C LEU A 43 -3.92 -14.82 -18.13
N GLN A 44 -4.82 -13.84 -18.15
CA GLN A 44 -6.24 -14.07 -18.33
C GLN A 44 -6.54 -14.86 -19.61
N ASN A 45 -5.93 -14.46 -20.73
CA ASN A 45 -6.11 -15.14 -22.00
C ASN A 45 -5.55 -16.57 -21.97
N PHE A 46 -4.38 -16.76 -21.36
CA PHE A 46 -3.80 -18.09 -21.15
C PHE A 46 -4.71 -19.00 -20.32
N ILE A 47 -5.23 -18.52 -19.19
CA ILE A 47 -6.10 -19.32 -18.31
C ILE A 47 -7.43 -19.65 -19.01
N ASN A 48 -8.08 -18.65 -19.63
CA ASN A 48 -9.42 -18.82 -20.20
C ASN A 48 -9.43 -19.63 -21.51
N ASN A 49 -8.40 -19.47 -22.34
CA ASN A 49 -8.37 -20.01 -23.69
C ASN A 49 -7.26 -21.04 -23.92
N SER A 50 -6.45 -21.35 -22.90
CA SER A 50 -5.23 -22.17 -23.05
C SER A 50 -4.28 -21.61 -24.11
N ASP A 51 -4.21 -20.28 -24.22
CA ASP A 51 -3.47 -19.59 -25.28
C ASP A 51 -1.96 -19.62 -25.03
N GLN A 52 -1.27 -20.55 -25.70
CA GLN A 52 0.16 -20.76 -25.54
C GLN A 52 1.00 -19.57 -26.02
N GLU A 53 0.48 -18.76 -26.97
CA GLU A 53 1.15 -17.54 -27.41
C GLU A 53 1.23 -16.52 -26.26
N SER A 54 0.14 -16.30 -25.54
CA SER A 54 0.14 -15.44 -24.35
C SER A 54 1.13 -15.94 -23.28
N TRP A 55 1.20 -17.24 -23.02
CA TRP A 55 2.20 -17.78 -22.11
C TRP A 55 3.64 -17.52 -22.60
N ASN A 56 3.91 -17.75 -23.90
CA ASN A 56 5.24 -17.48 -24.46
C ASN A 56 5.62 -15.99 -24.37
N ASN A 57 4.65 -15.08 -24.54
CA ASN A 57 4.86 -13.65 -24.35
C ASN A 57 5.17 -13.31 -22.89
N ILE A 58 4.47 -13.92 -21.93
CA ILE A 58 4.79 -13.79 -20.50
C ILE A 58 6.23 -14.26 -20.23
N LYS A 59 6.64 -15.42 -20.77
CA LYS A 59 8.02 -15.92 -20.60
C LYS A 59 9.06 -14.94 -21.16
N ALA A 60 8.84 -14.42 -22.36
CA ALA A 60 9.74 -13.44 -22.97
C ALA A 60 9.90 -12.17 -22.10
N LYS A 61 8.83 -11.72 -21.47
CA LYS A 61 8.83 -10.59 -20.52
C LYS A 61 9.60 -10.89 -19.24
N ILE A 62 9.46 -12.10 -18.69
CA ILE A 62 10.25 -12.55 -17.54
C ILE A 62 11.73 -12.68 -17.94
N ASP A 63 12.05 -13.25 -19.10
CA ASP A 63 13.41 -13.39 -19.61
C ASP A 63 14.10 -12.04 -19.82
N TYR A 64 13.37 -11.05 -20.34
CA TYR A 64 13.85 -9.66 -20.44
C TYR A 64 14.23 -9.13 -19.06
N THR A 65 13.32 -9.25 -18.09
CA THR A 65 13.53 -8.77 -16.73
C THR A 65 14.73 -9.47 -16.09
N TYR A 66 14.79 -10.80 -16.15
CA TYR A 66 15.91 -11.63 -15.67
C TYR A 66 17.25 -11.18 -16.25
N LYS A 67 17.31 -10.96 -17.57
CA LYS A 67 18.54 -10.55 -18.26
C LYS A 67 19.05 -9.21 -17.71
N TYR A 68 18.16 -8.24 -17.54
CA TYR A 68 18.57 -6.88 -17.19
C TYR A 68 18.71 -6.65 -15.68
N LEU A 69 18.14 -7.52 -14.82
CA LEU A 69 18.39 -7.50 -13.37
C LEU A 69 19.89 -7.61 -13.04
N ASP A 70 20.64 -8.30 -13.92
CA ASP A 70 22.09 -8.46 -13.80
C ASP A 70 22.83 -7.11 -13.69
N TYR A 71 22.35 -6.06 -14.34
CA TYR A 71 22.97 -4.73 -14.28
C TYR A 71 22.84 -4.03 -12.93
N ALA A 72 21.90 -4.44 -12.08
CA ALA A 72 21.83 -3.98 -10.70
C ALA A 72 22.54 -4.95 -9.74
N LEU A 73 22.35 -6.26 -9.92
CA LEU A 73 22.77 -7.27 -8.94
C LEU A 73 24.23 -7.69 -9.09
N SER A 74 24.76 -7.87 -10.30
CA SER A 74 26.15 -8.30 -10.50
C SER A 74 27.17 -7.25 -10.06
N PRO A 75 27.02 -5.93 -10.35
CA PRO A 75 27.89 -4.92 -9.80
C PRO A 75 27.85 -4.85 -8.27
N LEU A 76 26.66 -5.05 -7.68
CA LEU A 76 26.50 -5.11 -6.23
C LEU A 76 27.26 -6.30 -5.65
N ASP A 77 27.07 -7.49 -6.22
CA ASP A 77 27.81 -8.71 -5.85
C ASP A 77 29.32 -8.52 -5.94
N GLN A 78 29.84 -7.95 -7.02
CA GLN A 78 31.27 -7.67 -7.17
C GLN A 78 31.81 -6.69 -6.11
N THR A 79 30.96 -5.79 -5.62
CA THR A 79 31.36 -4.76 -4.64
C THR A 79 31.33 -5.28 -3.21
N VAL A 80 30.35 -6.11 -2.86
CA VAL A 80 30.13 -6.57 -1.48
C VAL A 80 30.25 -8.08 -1.29
N PHE A 81 30.63 -8.85 -2.33
CA PHE A 81 30.69 -10.31 -2.32
C PHE A 81 29.36 -10.96 -1.90
N LEU A 82 28.25 -10.47 -2.45
CA LEU A 82 26.89 -10.80 -2.05
C LEU A 82 26.63 -12.31 -2.07
N ILE A 83 26.85 -12.96 -3.22
CA ILE A 83 26.57 -14.38 -3.42
C ILE A 83 27.44 -15.25 -2.51
N HIS A 84 28.68 -14.84 -2.27
CA HIS A 84 29.57 -15.54 -1.35
C HIS A 84 29.01 -15.52 0.08
N GLN A 85 28.59 -14.35 0.58
CA GLN A 85 27.97 -14.23 1.91
C GLN A 85 26.68 -15.06 2.03
N ILE A 86 25.86 -15.10 0.97
CA ILE A 86 24.64 -15.92 0.96
C ILE A 86 25.00 -17.41 1.08
N LYS A 87 25.96 -17.90 0.28
CA LYS A 87 26.38 -19.31 0.31
C LYS A 87 26.90 -19.74 1.68
N GLU A 88 27.69 -18.91 2.35
CA GLU A 88 28.18 -19.20 3.71
C GLU A 88 27.04 -19.38 4.73
N LYS A 89 25.87 -18.76 4.49
CA LYS A 89 24.68 -18.92 5.33
C LYS A 89 23.89 -20.18 4.93
N LEU A 90 23.74 -20.45 3.64
CA LEU A 90 23.08 -21.67 3.14
C LEU A 90 23.83 -22.94 3.56
N GLU A 91 25.17 -22.92 3.56
CA GLU A 91 26.02 -24.02 4.06
C GLU A 91 25.77 -24.33 5.56
N LYS A 92 25.20 -23.38 6.31
CA LYS A 92 24.79 -23.58 7.72
C LYS A 92 23.33 -24.05 7.85
N GLY A 93 22.69 -24.38 6.73
CA GLY A 93 21.31 -24.85 6.65
C GLY A 93 20.27 -23.73 6.53
N GLN A 94 20.65 -22.46 6.54
CA GLN A 94 19.68 -21.35 6.38
C GLN A 94 19.01 -21.42 5.01
N LYS A 95 17.81 -20.84 4.90
CA LYS A 95 17.10 -20.73 3.61
C LYS A 95 17.10 -19.30 3.09
N LEU A 96 17.11 -19.14 1.76
CA LEU A 96 16.89 -17.87 1.10
C LEU A 96 15.38 -17.55 1.10
N LEU A 97 14.94 -16.68 2.02
CA LEU A 97 13.54 -16.35 2.21
C LEU A 97 13.18 -15.09 1.42
N PHE A 98 12.42 -15.25 0.34
CA PHE A 98 11.86 -14.15 -0.42
C PHE A 98 10.60 -13.62 0.23
N LYS A 99 10.61 -12.32 0.52
CA LYS A 99 9.50 -11.58 1.11
C LYS A 99 8.99 -10.51 0.15
N PRO A 100 8.06 -10.84 -0.76
CA PRO A 100 7.36 -9.85 -1.59
C PRO A 100 6.48 -8.92 -0.72
N ASN A 101 5.99 -7.81 -1.28
CA ASN A 101 4.96 -6.99 -0.65
C ASN A 101 3.57 -7.45 -1.11
N LEU A 102 2.81 -8.18 -0.29
CA LEU A 102 1.49 -8.71 -0.67
C LEU A 102 0.36 -8.21 0.24
N VAL A 103 0.21 -6.87 0.32
CA VAL A 103 -0.81 -6.25 1.18
C VAL A 103 -2.25 -6.66 0.81
N ALA A 104 -2.50 -6.89 -0.48
CA ALA A 104 -3.78 -7.32 -1.06
C ALA A 104 -3.53 -8.48 -2.04
N PRO A 105 -3.44 -9.73 -1.57
CA PRO A 105 -2.84 -10.82 -2.34
C PRO A 105 -3.73 -11.36 -3.48
N VAL A 106 -4.91 -10.80 -3.72
CA VAL A 106 -5.78 -11.17 -4.85
C VAL A 106 -5.41 -10.33 -6.06
N CYS A 107 -4.45 -10.81 -6.85
CA CYS A 107 -4.00 -10.21 -8.12
C CYS A 107 -4.68 -10.84 -9.34
N ILE A 108 -5.05 -12.12 -9.25
CA ILE A 108 -5.85 -12.86 -10.22
C ILE A 108 -7.29 -12.86 -9.72
N ASP A 109 -8.20 -12.29 -10.51
CA ASP A 109 -9.62 -12.27 -10.20
C ASP A 109 -10.22 -13.70 -10.33
N PRO A 110 -10.92 -14.21 -9.30
CA PRO A 110 -11.37 -15.61 -9.29
C PRO A 110 -12.56 -15.90 -10.21
N GLU A 111 -13.24 -14.87 -10.73
CA GLU A 111 -14.42 -15.03 -11.60
C GLU A 111 -14.09 -14.80 -13.08
N THR A 112 -13.14 -13.90 -13.37
CA THR A 112 -12.75 -13.49 -14.72
C THR A 112 -11.35 -13.94 -15.13
N HIS A 113 -10.52 -14.32 -14.15
CA HIS A 113 -9.08 -14.59 -14.28
C HIS A 113 -8.25 -13.39 -14.77
N GLY A 114 -8.86 -12.20 -14.82
CA GLY A 114 -8.21 -10.94 -15.18
C GLY A 114 -7.47 -10.28 -14.02
N PRO A 115 -6.93 -9.06 -14.24
CA PRO A 115 -6.35 -8.26 -13.17
C PRO A 115 -7.39 -7.94 -12.08
N ALA A 116 -7.06 -8.31 -10.85
CA ALA A 116 -7.78 -7.86 -9.65
C ALA A 116 -7.04 -6.69 -8.98
N LEU A 117 -7.67 -6.07 -7.97
CA LEU A 117 -7.12 -4.90 -7.25
C LEU A 117 -5.69 -5.14 -6.72
N GLY A 118 -5.35 -6.36 -6.32
CA GLY A 118 -4.01 -6.71 -5.84
C GLY A 118 -2.90 -6.47 -6.86
N SER A 119 -3.20 -6.55 -8.17
CA SER A 119 -2.23 -6.30 -9.25
C SER A 119 -1.68 -4.86 -9.26
N ASN A 120 -2.40 -3.93 -8.63
CA ASN A 120 -2.00 -2.53 -8.46
C ASN A 120 -1.42 -2.24 -7.06
N ALA A 121 -1.22 -3.25 -6.22
CA ALA A 121 -0.72 -3.08 -4.87
C ALA A 121 0.50 -3.96 -4.56
N CYS A 122 0.57 -5.15 -5.15
CA CYS A 122 1.55 -6.16 -4.77
C CYS A 122 2.81 -6.11 -5.63
N THR A 123 3.90 -6.67 -5.11
CA THR A 123 5.07 -7.02 -5.93
C THR A 123 4.63 -7.97 -7.04
N ASP A 124 5.03 -7.73 -8.29
CA ASP A 124 4.60 -8.57 -9.39
C ASP A 124 5.23 -9.97 -9.29
N TRP A 125 4.44 -11.03 -9.53
CA TRP A 125 4.93 -12.40 -9.44
C TRP A 125 5.96 -12.70 -10.54
N THR A 126 5.88 -12.04 -11.70
CA THR A 126 6.87 -12.19 -12.78
C THR A 126 8.23 -11.61 -12.41
N PHE A 127 8.25 -10.54 -11.61
CA PHE A 127 9.48 -9.98 -11.05
C PHE A 127 10.15 -10.99 -10.11
N ILE A 128 9.36 -11.68 -9.28
CA ILE A 128 9.84 -12.75 -8.40
C ILE A 128 10.37 -13.93 -9.19
N ALA A 129 9.70 -14.32 -10.29
CA ALA A 129 10.21 -15.37 -11.19
C ALA A 129 11.58 -15.02 -11.78
N ALA A 130 11.74 -13.81 -12.32
CA ALA A 130 13.01 -13.33 -12.85
C ALA A 130 14.11 -13.32 -11.77
N LEU A 131 13.77 -12.88 -10.56
CA LEU A 131 14.71 -12.75 -9.46
C LEU A 131 15.16 -14.11 -8.91
N MET A 132 14.23 -15.04 -8.68
CA MET A 132 14.56 -16.40 -8.23
C MET A 132 15.44 -17.12 -9.25
N ARG A 133 15.13 -16.96 -10.56
CA ARG A 133 15.99 -17.48 -11.63
C ARG A 133 17.39 -16.85 -11.59
N TRP A 134 17.53 -15.56 -11.31
CA TRP A 134 18.84 -14.92 -11.20
C TRP A 134 19.68 -15.55 -10.08
N PHE A 135 19.10 -15.76 -8.89
CA PHE A 135 19.80 -16.44 -7.79
C PHE A 135 20.13 -17.90 -8.11
N HIS A 136 19.28 -18.61 -8.85
CA HIS A 136 19.55 -19.95 -9.33
C HIS A 136 20.70 -19.98 -10.33
N ASP A 137 20.57 -19.27 -11.45
CA ASP A 137 21.52 -19.36 -12.58
C ASP A 137 22.85 -18.67 -12.29
N LYS A 138 22.84 -17.51 -11.63
CA LYS A 138 24.05 -16.71 -11.34
C LYS A 138 24.61 -17.01 -9.95
N GLY A 139 23.73 -17.23 -8.99
CA GLY A 139 24.12 -17.60 -7.64
C GLY A 139 24.50 -19.08 -7.53
N GLY A 140 23.97 -19.97 -8.37
CA GLY A 140 24.14 -21.42 -8.21
C GLY A 140 23.49 -21.91 -6.91
N ILE A 141 22.30 -21.40 -6.61
CA ILE A 141 21.50 -21.72 -5.41
C ILE A 141 20.30 -22.54 -5.87
N SER A 142 20.07 -23.69 -5.25
CA SER A 142 18.95 -24.55 -5.64
C SER A 142 17.60 -24.01 -5.17
N TYR A 143 16.52 -24.33 -5.87
CA TYR A 143 15.18 -23.86 -5.52
C TYR A 143 14.70 -24.40 -4.17
N TYR A 144 15.13 -25.59 -3.74
CA TYR A 144 14.81 -26.11 -2.40
C TYR A 144 15.54 -25.38 -1.26
N GLU A 145 16.57 -24.60 -1.58
CA GLU A 145 17.24 -23.70 -0.63
C GLU A 145 16.52 -22.35 -0.54
N MET A 146 15.56 -22.10 -1.44
CA MET A 146 14.72 -20.91 -1.46
C MET A 146 13.35 -21.17 -0.83
N SER A 147 12.68 -20.10 -0.42
CA SER A 147 11.30 -20.13 0.07
C SER A 147 10.62 -18.78 -0.12
N ILE A 148 9.28 -18.78 -0.15
CA ILE A 148 8.48 -17.56 -0.03
C ILE A 148 7.98 -17.47 1.41
N GLY A 149 8.03 -16.28 1.99
CA GLY A 149 7.35 -16.00 3.27
C GLY A 149 6.68 -14.65 3.23
N GLU A 150 5.41 -14.60 3.59
CA GLU A 150 4.71 -13.32 3.68
C GLU A 150 3.74 -13.22 4.86
N ALA A 151 3.68 -12.02 5.45
CA ALA A 151 2.75 -11.64 6.52
C ALA A 151 1.83 -10.51 6.02
N GLY A 152 1.18 -10.76 4.87
CA GLY A 152 0.29 -9.83 4.19
C GLY A 152 -0.95 -9.53 5.02
N THR A 153 -1.39 -8.27 5.02
CA THR A 153 -2.43 -7.78 5.95
C THR A 153 -3.79 -8.44 5.73
N THR A 154 -4.17 -8.69 4.48
CA THR A 154 -5.52 -9.16 4.12
C THR A 154 -5.57 -10.67 3.83
N MET A 155 -4.48 -11.41 4.11
CA MET A 155 -4.28 -12.78 3.64
C MET A 155 -5.34 -13.77 4.17
N THR A 156 -5.65 -13.70 5.47
CA THR A 156 -6.66 -14.58 6.09
C THR A 156 -8.07 -14.28 5.59
N SER A 157 -8.40 -13.00 5.37
CA SER A 157 -9.67 -12.58 4.75
C SER A 157 -9.78 -13.09 3.31
N ALA A 158 -8.72 -12.95 2.52
CA ALA A 158 -8.68 -13.44 1.15
C ALA A 158 -8.88 -14.96 1.10
N ALA A 159 -8.15 -15.73 1.92
CA ALA A 159 -8.28 -17.19 2.01
C ALA A 159 -9.72 -17.61 2.36
N SER A 160 -10.33 -16.97 3.37
CA SER A 160 -11.71 -17.24 3.77
C SER A 160 -12.72 -16.89 2.67
N LEU A 161 -12.53 -15.76 1.98
CA LEU A 161 -13.38 -15.37 0.87
C LEU A 161 -13.28 -16.36 -0.30
N LEU A 162 -12.06 -16.67 -0.74
CA LEU A 162 -11.82 -17.58 -1.87
C LEU A 162 -12.37 -18.99 -1.58
N SER A 163 -12.27 -19.46 -0.33
CA SER A 163 -12.88 -20.73 0.09
C SER A 163 -14.40 -20.79 -0.14
N LYS A 164 -15.11 -19.68 0.04
CA LYS A 164 -16.57 -19.61 -0.11
C LYS A 164 -17.03 -19.58 -1.55
N ILE A 165 -16.27 -18.90 -2.41
CA ILE A 165 -16.60 -18.76 -3.83
C ILE A 165 -16.00 -19.90 -4.67
N ASN A 166 -15.10 -20.71 -4.11
CA ASN A 166 -14.58 -21.89 -4.76
C ASN A 166 -15.73 -22.85 -5.14
N PRO A 167 -15.96 -23.14 -6.44
CA PRO A 167 -17.05 -24.00 -6.88
C PRO A 167 -16.97 -25.43 -6.30
N GLU A 168 -15.77 -25.93 -6.02
CA GLU A 168 -15.55 -27.24 -5.42
C GLU A 168 -15.78 -27.27 -3.90
N LYS A 169 -16.02 -26.10 -3.28
CA LYS A 169 -16.15 -25.92 -1.82
C LYS A 169 -14.93 -26.43 -1.04
N LYS A 170 -13.78 -26.53 -1.68
CA LYS A 170 -12.51 -26.82 -1.03
C LYS A 170 -12.01 -25.57 -0.31
N GLN A 171 -11.49 -25.78 0.90
CA GLN A 171 -10.86 -24.74 1.67
C GLN A 171 -9.61 -24.25 0.93
N ILE A 172 -9.47 -22.93 0.80
CA ILE A 172 -8.30 -22.24 0.30
C ILE A 172 -7.49 -21.78 1.52
N THR A 173 -6.26 -22.25 1.65
CA THR A 173 -5.34 -21.84 2.71
C THR A 173 -4.68 -20.50 2.37
N PRO A 174 -4.13 -19.75 3.35
CA PRO A 174 -3.34 -18.56 3.08
C PRO A 174 -2.20 -18.80 2.08
N GLU A 175 -1.51 -19.92 2.18
CA GLU A 175 -0.45 -20.33 1.25
C GLU A 175 -1.01 -20.60 -0.16
N ALA A 176 -2.20 -21.22 -0.27
CA ALA A 176 -2.88 -21.39 -1.57
C ALA A 176 -3.26 -20.05 -2.22
N VAL A 177 -3.55 -19.00 -1.44
CA VAL A 177 -3.74 -17.64 -1.98
C VAL A 177 -2.45 -17.13 -2.63
N LEU A 178 -1.29 -17.43 -2.04
CA LEU A 178 0.01 -17.03 -2.61
C LEU A 178 0.30 -17.80 -3.91
N GLU A 179 0.03 -19.11 -3.93
CA GLU A 179 0.10 -19.93 -5.15
C GLU A 179 -0.81 -19.36 -6.25
N GLY A 180 -2.01 -18.89 -5.91
CA GLY A 180 -2.96 -18.31 -6.87
C GLY A 180 -3.66 -19.34 -7.77
N LYS A 181 -3.36 -20.62 -7.57
CA LYS A 181 -4.01 -21.78 -8.19
C LYS A 181 -4.13 -22.92 -7.18
N CYS A 182 -5.29 -23.55 -7.09
CA CYS A 182 -5.54 -24.73 -6.26
C CYS A 182 -6.50 -25.69 -6.99
N GLY A 183 -6.02 -26.85 -7.43
CA GLY A 183 -6.79 -27.67 -8.38
C GLY A 183 -7.09 -26.88 -9.65
N ASP A 184 -8.35 -26.85 -10.11
CA ASP A 184 -8.77 -26.05 -11.27
C ASP A 184 -9.22 -24.62 -10.92
N PHE A 185 -9.19 -24.26 -9.63
CA PHE A 185 -9.53 -22.92 -9.16
C PHE A 185 -8.34 -21.96 -9.29
N TYR A 186 -8.58 -20.77 -9.83
CA TYR A 186 -7.63 -19.66 -9.90
C TYR A 186 -8.13 -18.49 -9.05
N GLY A 187 -7.21 -17.83 -8.36
CA GLY A 187 -7.51 -16.68 -7.51
C GLY A 187 -6.44 -16.50 -6.43
N GLY A 188 -5.90 -15.29 -6.32
CA GLY A 188 -4.74 -15.02 -5.46
C GLY A 188 -3.61 -14.33 -6.21
N TRP A 189 -2.35 -14.54 -5.82
CA TRP A 189 -1.23 -13.73 -6.32
C TRP A 189 -0.66 -14.25 -7.64
N GLY A 190 -0.19 -15.51 -7.68
CA GLY A 190 0.32 -16.14 -8.90
C GLY A 190 1.63 -16.92 -8.76
N PHE A 191 2.03 -17.34 -7.56
CA PHE A 191 3.27 -18.09 -7.37
C PHE A 191 3.31 -19.44 -8.11
N TYR A 192 2.16 -20.05 -8.40
CA TYR A 192 2.08 -21.22 -9.27
C TYR A 192 2.70 -20.96 -10.66
N PHE A 193 2.49 -19.76 -11.22
CA PHE A 193 3.05 -19.38 -12.52
C PHE A 193 4.54 -19.08 -12.44
N VAL A 194 5.05 -18.67 -11.27
CA VAL A 194 6.49 -18.64 -10.99
C VAL A 194 7.07 -20.04 -11.12
N ARG A 195 6.52 -21.02 -10.40
CA ARG A 195 6.96 -22.43 -10.47
C ARG A 195 6.93 -22.96 -11.89
N LYS A 196 5.84 -22.68 -12.63
CA LYS A 196 5.69 -23.06 -14.04
C LYS A 196 6.79 -22.50 -14.92
N TYR A 197 7.06 -21.19 -14.83
CA TYR A 197 8.11 -20.55 -15.62
C TYR A 197 9.50 -21.11 -15.28
N LEU A 198 9.81 -21.25 -14.00
CA LEU A 198 11.11 -21.74 -13.54
C LEU A 198 11.36 -23.18 -14.00
N ALA A 199 10.34 -24.06 -13.89
CA ALA A 199 10.45 -25.44 -14.36
C ALA A 199 10.68 -25.54 -15.88
N GLU A 200 10.01 -24.68 -16.67
CA GLU A 200 10.23 -24.62 -18.12
C GLU A 200 11.56 -23.97 -18.52
N SER A 201 12.24 -23.30 -17.59
CA SER A 201 13.53 -22.63 -17.81
C SER A 201 14.74 -23.49 -17.42
N LEU A 202 14.51 -24.65 -16.77
CA LEU A 202 15.55 -25.62 -16.44
C LEU A 202 16.15 -26.26 -17.70
N THR A 203 17.43 -26.59 -17.63
CA THR A 203 18.09 -27.39 -18.67
C THR A 203 17.59 -28.84 -18.59
N GLU A 204 17.45 -29.49 -19.75
CA GLU A 204 17.01 -30.90 -19.80
C GLU A 204 17.93 -31.79 -18.93
N GLY A 205 17.33 -32.50 -17.97
CA GLY A 205 18.03 -33.38 -17.03
C GLY A 205 18.39 -32.76 -15.67
N GLU A 206 18.14 -31.47 -15.45
CA GLU A 206 18.26 -30.86 -14.12
C GLU A 206 17.15 -31.36 -13.19
N GLY A 207 17.52 -31.81 -11.98
CA GLY A 207 16.60 -32.39 -10.99
C GLY A 207 15.97 -31.38 -10.02
N ASP A 208 16.31 -30.10 -10.14
CA ASP A 208 15.88 -29.04 -9.20
C ASP A 208 14.48 -28.51 -9.54
N ASN A 209 13.47 -29.34 -9.34
CA ASN A 209 12.10 -29.06 -9.76
C ASN A 209 11.39 -28.06 -8.84
N PRO A 210 11.08 -26.82 -9.29
CA PRO A 210 10.42 -25.81 -8.47
C PRO A 210 8.94 -26.12 -8.17
N PHE A 211 8.34 -27.18 -8.73
CA PHE A 211 7.01 -27.64 -8.31
C PHE A 211 7.01 -28.46 -7.01
N MET A 212 8.17 -28.96 -6.58
CA MET A 212 8.27 -29.64 -5.28
C MET A 212 7.92 -28.63 -4.17
N GLY A 213 6.94 -28.96 -3.32
CA GLY A 213 6.37 -28.05 -2.33
C GLY A 213 4.99 -27.48 -2.68
N TYR A 214 4.52 -27.59 -3.93
CA TYR A 214 3.22 -27.05 -4.34
C TYR A 214 2.05 -27.73 -3.62
N GLU A 215 2.09 -29.06 -3.48
CA GLU A 215 1.05 -29.81 -2.75
C GLU A 215 1.02 -29.42 -1.27
N GLU A 216 2.18 -29.19 -0.65
CA GLU A 216 2.26 -28.68 0.72
C GLU A 216 1.64 -27.30 0.84
N SER A 217 1.95 -26.37 -0.08
CA SER A 217 1.36 -25.02 -0.10
C SER A 217 -0.17 -25.05 -0.18
N ILE A 218 -0.74 -25.78 -1.15
CA ILE A 218 -2.20 -25.76 -1.35
C ILE A 218 -2.96 -26.43 -0.21
N ASN A 219 -2.33 -27.37 0.49
CA ASN A 219 -2.90 -28.02 1.67
C ASN A 219 -2.60 -27.27 2.99
N GLY A 220 -1.77 -26.22 2.95
CA GLY A 220 -1.30 -25.52 4.15
C GLY A 220 -0.46 -26.41 5.08
N THR A 221 0.24 -27.39 4.51
CA THR A 221 1.11 -28.31 5.23
C THR A 221 2.38 -27.58 5.63
N TYR A 222 2.55 -27.40 6.94
CA TYR A 222 3.72 -26.73 7.49
C TYR A 222 4.88 -27.71 7.71
N ILE A 223 6.05 -27.39 7.16
CA ILE A 223 7.31 -28.12 7.41
C ILE A 223 8.37 -27.10 7.84
N PRO A 224 9.02 -27.25 9.01
CA PRO A 224 10.11 -26.38 9.42
C PRO A 224 11.24 -26.33 8.37
N PRO A 225 11.84 -25.15 8.08
CA PRO A 225 12.82 -25.01 6.99
C PRO A 225 14.01 -25.95 7.03
N GLY A 226 14.51 -26.31 8.22
CA GLY A 226 15.65 -27.20 8.38
C GLY A 226 15.33 -28.67 8.09
N LEU A 227 14.04 -29.03 8.04
CA LEU A 227 13.57 -30.37 7.69
C LEU A 227 13.22 -30.50 6.19
N VAL A 228 13.41 -29.44 5.41
CA VAL A 228 13.12 -29.40 3.97
C VAL A 228 14.38 -29.66 3.16
N SER A 229 14.41 -30.79 2.44
CA SER A 229 15.55 -31.24 1.64
C SER A 229 15.39 -31.08 0.13
N ASP A 230 14.17 -30.89 -0.37
CA ASP A 230 13.86 -31.04 -1.80
C ASP A 230 12.68 -30.18 -2.28
N LYS A 231 12.15 -29.28 -1.45
CA LYS A 231 10.93 -28.51 -1.73
C LYS A 231 11.16 -27.00 -1.66
N LEU A 232 10.59 -26.28 -2.61
CA LEU A 232 10.43 -24.84 -2.57
C LEU A 232 9.14 -24.51 -1.79
N MET A 233 9.30 -24.12 -0.52
CA MET A 233 8.18 -23.93 0.41
C MET A 233 7.62 -22.50 0.39
N VAL A 234 6.35 -22.38 0.75
CA VAL A 234 5.64 -21.12 1.00
C VAL A 234 5.19 -21.09 2.46
N TYR A 235 5.40 -19.96 3.15
CA TYR A 235 5.06 -19.80 4.56
C TYR A 235 4.15 -18.59 4.79
N ASP A 236 3.01 -18.80 5.48
CA ASP A 236 2.25 -17.72 6.10
C ASP A 236 2.94 -17.24 7.39
N LEU A 237 3.59 -16.09 7.32
CA LEU A 237 4.31 -15.50 8.45
C LEU A 237 3.35 -14.81 9.46
N ASN A 238 2.05 -14.69 9.16
CA ASN A 238 1.08 -14.15 10.12
C ASN A 238 0.69 -15.18 11.19
N ARG A 239 0.74 -16.46 10.85
CA ARG A 239 0.05 -17.54 11.57
C ARG A 239 0.98 -18.23 12.57
N ILE A 240 0.93 -17.76 13.82
CA ILE A 240 1.64 -18.39 14.96
C ILE A 240 0.66 -19.05 15.94
N TYR A 241 -0.58 -18.57 16.01
CA TYR A 241 -1.54 -19.01 17.04
C TYR A 241 -1.86 -20.51 17.06
N ASP A 242 -1.74 -21.19 15.92
CA ASP A 242 -2.11 -22.60 15.80
C ASP A 242 -1.01 -23.54 16.31
N ASP A 243 0.23 -23.06 16.30
CA ASP A 243 1.40 -23.72 16.84
C ASP A 243 2.37 -22.67 17.41
N PRO A 244 2.31 -22.43 18.73
CA PRO A 244 3.17 -21.44 19.38
C PRO A 244 4.67 -21.70 19.20
N SER A 245 5.11 -22.94 18.91
CA SER A 245 6.54 -23.19 18.68
C SER A 245 7.07 -22.55 17.41
N LYS A 246 6.20 -22.09 16.50
CA LYS A 246 6.57 -21.30 15.32
C LYS A 246 7.04 -19.89 15.66
N GLY A 247 6.75 -19.37 16.85
CA GLY A 247 7.09 -18.03 17.29
C GLY A 247 8.35 -17.99 18.15
N ARG A 248 9.16 -16.94 17.99
CA ARG A 248 10.29 -16.63 18.88
C ARG A 248 10.23 -15.18 19.33
N GLU A 249 10.33 -14.97 20.63
CA GLU A 249 10.48 -13.63 21.21
C GLU A 249 11.89 -13.09 20.92
N CYS A 250 11.95 -11.90 20.34
CA CYS A 250 13.18 -11.27 19.88
C CYS A 250 13.36 -9.93 20.60
N GLU A 251 14.47 -9.77 21.32
CA GLU A 251 14.80 -8.55 22.05
C GLU A 251 15.17 -7.38 21.11
N ILE A 252 14.87 -6.17 21.57
CA ILE A 252 15.15 -4.91 20.87
C ILE A 252 15.94 -4.00 21.83
N PRO A 253 17.29 -4.02 21.77
CA PRO A 253 18.17 -3.38 22.74
C PRO A 253 17.92 -1.87 23.00
N ASP A 254 17.26 -1.19 22.07
CA ASP A 254 16.93 0.24 22.10
C ASP A 254 15.46 0.52 21.70
N GLY A 255 14.59 -0.47 21.90
CA GLY A 255 13.22 -0.45 21.42
C GLY A 255 12.36 0.70 21.97
N VAL A 256 11.61 1.36 21.08
CA VAL A 256 10.84 2.57 21.40
C VAL A 256 9.39 2.25 21.73
N ASN A 257 8.72 1.50 20.85
CA ASN A 257 7.36 1.00 21.08
C ASN A 257 7.38 -0.34 21.81
N TYR A 258 8.36 -1.19 21.49
CA TYR A 258 8.47 -2.55 22.00
C TYR A 258 9.85 -2.82 22.55
N LYS A 259 9.95 -3.54 23.67
CA LYS A 259 11.24 -4.07 24.17
C LYS A 259 11.59 -5.42 23.55
N SER A 260 10.58 -6.15 23.13
CA SER A 260 10.66 -7.42 22.42
C SER A 260 9.45 -7.57 21.52
N ILE A 261 9.60 -8.33 20.43
CA ILE A 261 8.53 -8.68 19.49
C ILE A 261 8.61 -10.18 19.21
N VAL A 262 7.47 -10.86 19.11
CA VAL A 262 7.42 -12.24 18.64
C VAL A 262 7.41 -12.27 17.12
N LEU A 263 8.35 -13.01 16.55
CA LEU A 263 8.52 -13.20 15.11
C LEU A 263 8.44 -14.68 14.75
N HIS A 264 8.13 -14.96 13.48
CA HIS A 264 8.06 -16.33 12.98
C HIS A 264 9.47 -16.93 12.82
N LYS A 265 9.70 -18.15 13.31
CA LYS A 265 11.01 -18.83 13.34
C LYS A 265 11.61 -19.14 11.98
N VAL A 266 10.81 -19.17 10.90
CA VAL A 266 11.33 -19.20 9.52
C VAL A 266 12.27 -18.02 9.26
N ILE A 267 12.02 -16.86 9.87
CA ILE A 267 12.89 -15.69 9.77
C ILE A 267 14.04 -15.82 10.78
N THR A 268 13.69 -15.98 12.06
CA THR A 268 14.62 -15.78 13.18
C THR A 268 15.54 -16.95 13.48
N GLY A 269 15.18 -18.14 13.01
CA GLY A 269 15.72 -19.39 13.52
C GLY A 269 15.20 -19.75 14.91
N GLY A 270 15.54 -20.96 15.34
CA GLY A 270 15.13 -21.57 16.59
C GLY A 270 15.79 -20.97 17.83
N ASP A 271 15.35 -21.44 18.98
CA ASP A 271 15.84 -21.03 20.29
C ASP A 271 17.31 -21.44 20.48
N LEU A 272 18.16 -20.50 20.89
CA LEU A 272 19.61 -20.70 20.91
C LEU A 272 20.05 -21.85 21.84
N ASP A 273 19.28 -22.06 22.89
CA ASP A 273 19.53 -23.07 23.92
C ASP A 273 18.92 -24.45 23.59
N ASP A 274 18.20 -24.56 22.47
CA ASP A 274 17.57 -25.81 22.00
C ASP A 274 18.21 -26.28 20.67
N PRO A 275 19.09 -27.31 20.69
CA PRO A 275 19.69 -27.84 19.48
C PRO A 275 18.70 -28.47 18.48
N GLU A 276 17.62 -29.08 18.95
CA GLU A 276 16.63 -29.71 18.07
C GLU A 276 15.82 -28.64 17.35
N ASP A 277 15.41 -27.59 18.07
CA ASP A 277 14.70 -26.45 17.51
C ASP A 277 15.58 -25.66 16.53
N ARG A 278 16.87 -25.46 16.83
CA ARG A 278 17.82 -24.86 15.85
C ARG A 278 18.00 -25.70 14.59
N ASN A 279 17.97 -27.02 14.73
CA ASN A 279 18.04 -27.92 13.57
C ASN A 279 16.76 -27.84 12.72
N ALA A 280 15.59 -27.74 13.35
CA ALA A 280 14.32 -27.54 12.65
C ALA A 280 14.22 -26.13 12.03
N TYR A 281 14.78 -25.13 12.70
CA TYR A 281 14.74 -23.71 12.33
C TYR A 281 16.17 -23.11 12.26
N PRO A 282 16.88 -23.31 11.15
CA PRO A 282 18.22 -22.75 10.97
C PRO A 282 18.24 -21.22 10.78
N GLY A 283 17.07 -20.60 10.56
CA GLY A 283 16.92 -19.19 10.21
C GLY A 283 17.02 -18.95 8.71
N SER A 284 17.13 -17.67 8.32
CA SER A 284 17.09 -17.28 6.92
C SER A 284 18.15 -16.25 6.53
N VAL A 285 18.43 -16.20 5.23
CA VAL A 285 18.85 -14.99 4.54
C VAL A 285 17.58 -14.33 4.00
N LEU A 286 17.30 -13.09 4.39
CA LEU A 286 16.05 -12.41 4.06
C LEU A 286 16.21 -11.57 2.78
N ILE A 287 15.54 -11.99 1.71
CA ILE A 287 15.41 -11.21 0.46
C ILE A 287 14.11 -10.41 0.52
N ASN A 288 14.22 -9.15 0.90
CA ASN A 288 13.10 -8.20 0.92
C ASN A 288 12.82 -7.68 -0.49
N VAL A 289 11.62 -7.90 -1.01
CA VAL A 289 11.24 -7.53 -2.38
C VAL A 289 10.04 -6.58 -2.38
N PRO A 290 10.21 -5.32 -1.95
CA PRO A 290 9.10 -4.38 -1.85
C PRO A 290 8.61 -3.93 -3.23
N LYS A 291 7.31 -3.63 -3.31
CA LYS A 291 6.72 -2.86 -4.41
C LYS A 291 6.95 -1.38 -4.15
N PHE A 292 7.48 -0.66 -5.13
CA PHE A 292 7.74 0.77 -5.04
C PHE A 292 6.44 1.57 -5.21
N LYS A 293 5.90 2.12 -4.11
CA LYS A 293 4.62 2.84 -4.14
C LYS A 293 4.49 3.88 -3.05
N ILE A 294 3.67 4.89 -3.25
CA ILE A 294 3.26 5.82 -2.18
C ILE A 294 2.54 5.06 -1.04
N HIS A 295 2.32 5.70 0.10
CA HIS A 295 1.59 5.08 1.22
C HIS A 295 0.74 6.10 1.97
N VAL A 296 -0.37 5.65 2.56
CA VAL A 296 -1.37 6.52 3.22
C VAL A 296 -0.93 7.11 4.57
N ILE A 297 -0.04 6.43 5.32
CA ILE A 297 0.46 6.88 6.64
C ILE A 297 2.00 7.00 6.75
N ALA A 298 2.74 6.72 5.69
CA ALA A 298 4.20 6.82 5.68
C ALA A 298 4.59 7.52 4.38
N LEU A 299 5.82 8.04 4.27
CA LEU A 299 6.26 8.68 3.03
C LEU A 299 5.93 7.82 1.79
N PHE A 300 6.27 6.54 1.86
CA PHE A 300 6.06 5.55 0.81
C PHE A 300 6.19 4.12 1.35
N THR A 301 5.75 3.13 0.58
CA THR A 301 6.05 1.72 0.82
C THR A 301 7.27 1.34 0.02
N ASN A 302 8.34 0.98 0.72
CA ASN A 302 9.54 0.43 0.13
C ASN A 302 10.25 -0.50 1.14
N VAL A 303 11.58 -0.44 1.27
CA VAL A 303 12.39 -1.38 2.06
C VAL A 303 12.00 -1.38 3.54
N ILE A 304 12.06 -0.22 4.20
CA ILE A 304 11.79 -0.08 5.64
C ILE A 304 10.31 -0.36 5.91
N LYS A 305 9.39 0.11 5.06
CA LYS A 305 7.96 -0.12 5.28
C LYS A 305 7.56 -1.58 5.09
N ASN A 306 8.09 -2.26 4.07
CA ASN A 306 7.74 -3.66 3.77
C ASN A 306 8.17 -4.60 4.88
N LEU A 307 9.37 -4.41 5.45
CA LEU A 307 9.79 -5.15 6.64
C LEU A 307 9.10 -4.64 7.91
N GLY A 308 9.14 -3.33 8.08
CA GLY A 308 8.71 -2.61 9.28
C GLY A 308 7.24 -2.79 9.63
N ILE A 309 6.41 -3.20 8.69
CA ILE A 309 5.01 -3.59 8.97
C ILE A 309 4.78 -5.04 8.56
N GLY A 310 5.39 -5.51 7.48
CA GLY A 310 5.16 -6.83 6.93
C GLY A 310 5.70 -7.98 7.76
N LEU A 311 6.44 -7.75 8.86
CA LEU A 311 6.96 -8.83 9.71
C LEU A 311 6.15 -9.06 11.01
N TYR A 312 5.22 -8.17 11.36
CA TYR A 312 4.37 -8.36 12.54
C TYR A 312 3.35 -9.49 12.28
N PRO A 313 3.34 -10.58 13.08
CA PRO A 313 2.41 -11.68 12.86
C PRO A 313 1.01 -11.33 13.34
N MET A 314 0.05 -11.15 12.41
CA MET A 314 -1.30 -10.70 12.78
C MET A 314 -2.07 -11.68 13.67
N GLN A 315 -1.78 -12.97 13.56
CA GLN A 315 -2.42 -14.02 14.34
C GLN A 315 -1.45 -14.55 15.40
N TYR A 316 -1.00 -13.65 16.27
CA TYR A 316 -0.25 -13.97 17.49
C TYR A 316 -1.00 -13.41 18.72
N ALA A 317 -1.09 -14.22 19.77
CA ALA A 317 -1.67 -13.85 21.06
C ALA A 317 -0.91 -14.56 22.19
N SER A 318 -0.33 -13.81 23.14
CA SER A 318 0.26 -14.41 24.34
C SER A 318 -0.77 -14.89 25.37
N LYS A 319 -2.02 -14.40 25.28
CA LYS A 319 -3.09 -14.66 26.26
C LYS A 319 -4.45 -14.81 25.62
N GLY A 320 -5.06 -15.98 25.83
CA GLY A 320 -6.42 -16.29 25.40
C GLY A 320 -6.55 -16.44 23.88
N ASP A 321 -7.59 -17.14 23.46
CA ASP A 321 -7.82 -17.39 22.04
C ASP A 321 -8.22 -16.08 21.34
N TYR A 322 -7.56 -15.79 20.22
CA TYR A 322 -7.93 -14.72 19.29
C TYR A 322 -7.93 -13.29 19.86
N LYS A 323 -7.17 -13.06 20.94
CA LYS A 323 -6.85 -11.72 21.47
C LYS A 323 -5.52 -11.25 20.88
N TRP A 324 -5.57 -10.92 19.60
CA TRP A 324 -4.39 -10.58 18.80
C TRP A 324 -3.62 -9.40 19.38
N GLU A 325 -2.29 -9.51 19.46
CA GLU A 325 -1.45 -8.40 19.96
C GLU A 325 -1.17 -7.37 18.87
N TYR A 326 -0.95 -7.84 17.64
CA TYR A 326 -0.56 -7.00 16.52
C TYR A 326 -1.71 -6.77 15.52
N GLY A 327 -2.72 -7.65 15.51
CA GLY A 327 -3.82 -7.64 14.55
C GLY A 327 -5.18 -7.25 15.16
N GLY A 328 -6.17 -7.03 14.31
CA GLY A 328 -7.57 -6.93 14.70
C GLY A 328 -8.52 -7.13 13.51
N PRO A 329 -9.80 -7.43 13.74
CA PRO A 329 -10.47 -7.44 15.04
C PRO A 329 -10.16 -8.66 15.91
N HIS A 330 -10.46 -8.57 17.20
CA HIS A 330 -10.32 -9.67 18.16
C HIS A 330 -11.49 -10.66 18.03
N ASP A 331 -11.41 -11.80 18.72
CA ASP A 331 -12.48 -12.81 18.83
C ASP A 331 -12.86 -13.46 17.48
N THR A 332 -11.89 -13.53 16.57
CA THR A 332 -12.05 -14.06 15.23
C THR A 332 -10.73 -14.51 14.63
N THR A 333 -10.75 -15.64 13.92
CA THR A 333 -9.60 -16.13 13.13
C THR A 333 -9.39 -15.34 11.84
N ILE A 334 -10.43 -14.68 11.32
CA ILE A 334 -10.35 -13.85 10.10
C ILE A 334 -9.97 -12.42 10.52
N VAL A 335 -8.67 -12.13 10.55
CA VAL A 335 -8.11 -10.84 10.96
C VAL A 335 -8.02 -9.91 9.76
N GLY A 336 -8.30 -8.63 9.96
CA GLY A 336 -8.42 -7.67 8.86
C GLY A 336 -7.22 -6.73 8.70
N MET A 337 -6.73 -6.14 9.78
CA MET A 337 -5.64 -5.15 9.76
C MET A 337 -4.67 -5.34 10.91
N LYS A 338 -3.43 -4.84 10.77
CA LYS A 338 -2.43 -4.74 11.85
C LYS A 338 -2.79 -3.69 12.91
N SER A 339 -4.07 -3.52 13.25
CA SER A 339 -4.59 -2.43 14.08
C SER A 339 -4.01 -2.37 15.51
N GLY A 340 -3.42 -3.46 16.01
CA GLY A 340 -2.81 -3.52 17.34
C GLY A 340 -1.46 -2.79 17.47
N ILE A 341 -0.77 -2.49 16.36
CA ILE A 341 0.51 -1.76 16.42
C ILE A 341 0.31 -0.24 16.42
N PRO A 342 1.21 0.54 17.04
CA PRO A 342 1.15 2.00 16.95
C PRO A 342 1.37 2.51 15.51
N HIS A 343 0.41 3.28 14.99
CA HIS A 343 0.50 3.96 13.68
C HIS A 343 0.65 5.48 13.80
N GLN A 344 0.61 6.02 15.01
CA GLN A 344 0.68 7.44 15.33
C GLN A 344 1.20 7.62 16.76
N VAL A 345 1.72 8.79 17.09
CA VAL A 345 2.27 9.08 18.43
C VAL A 345 1.19 8.97 19.51
N TRP A 346 0.02 9.57 19.29
CA TRP A 346 -1.09 9.56 20.26
C TRP A 346 -2.10 8.47 19.92
N VAL A 347 -2.04 7.35 20.64
CA VAL A 347 -2.90 6.18 20.42
C VAL A 347 -4.05 6.18 21.42
N PRO A 348 -5.32 6.15 20.98
CA PRO A 348 -6.46 6.09 21.88
C PRO A 348 -6.65 4.67 22.43
N GLU A 349 -7.19 4.57 23.65
CA GLU A 349 -7.71 3.29 24.15
C GLU A 349 -9.00 2.95 23.41
N ILE A 350 -9.03 1.79 22.75
CA ILE A 350 -10.16 1.34 21.93
C ILE A 350 -11.09 0.44 22.75
N ASP A 351 -12.39 0.72 22.66
CA ASP A 351 -13.43 -0.22 23.03
C ASP A 351 -13.50 -1.33 21.98
N ARG A 352 -13.30 -2.57 22.42
CA ARG A 352 -13.17 -3.73 21.54
C ARG A 352 -14.50 -4.21 20.98
N GLU A 353 -15.62 -3.81 21.57
CA GLU A 353 -16.95 -4.19 21.05
C GLU A 353 -17.40 -3.26 19.93
N THR A 354 -17.08 -1.97 20.05
CA THR A 354 -17.56 -0.93 19.12
C THR A 354 -16.49 -0.43 18.16
N SER A 355 -15.21 -0.77 18.39
CA SER A 355 -14.04 -0.20 17.71
C SER A 355 -13.91 1.32 17.87
N LEU A 356 -14.60 1.93 18.84
CA LEU A 356 -14.55 3.36 19.14
C LEU A 356 -13.52 3.69 20.22
N PRO A 357 -12.96 4.91 20.21
CA PRO A 357 -12.09 5.36 21.29
C PRO A 357 -12.89 5.60 22.57
N LYS A 358 -12.37 5.14 23.71
CA LYS A 358 -12.97 5.40 25.02
C LYS A 358 -12.80 6.87 25.42
N LYS A 359 -13.77 7.37 26.18
CA LYS A 359 -13.74 8.71 26.79
C LYS A 359 -13.63 8.62 28.31
N ASN A 360 -12.98 9.62 28.90
CA ASN A 360 -12.96 9.81 30.35
C ASN A 360 -14.25 10.50 30.85
N ALA A 361 -14.34 10.76 32.16
CA ALA A 361 -15.52 11.39 32.77
C ALA A 361 -15.81 12.81 32.24
N GLU A 362 -14.78 13.52 31.76
CA GLU A 362 -14.90 14.86 31.16
C GLU A 362 -15.27 14.81 29.66
N GLY A 363 -15.40 13.62 29.07
CA GLY A 363 -15.73 13.43 27.66
C GLY A 363 -14.55 13.51 26.70
N ASN A 364 -13.32 13.56 27.20
CA ASN A 364 -12.09 13.56 26.41
C ASN A 364 -11.63 12.13 26.09
N TYR A 365 -11.00 11.94 24.92
CA TYR A 365 -10.43 10.65 24.56
C TYR A 365 -9.29 10.23 25.50
N ILE A 366 -9.28 8.96 25.89
CA ILE A 366 -8.20 8.38 26.69
C ILE A 366 -7.05 8.02 25.74
N LEU A 367 -5.91 8.67 25.90
CA LEU A 367 -4.78 8.59 24.97
C LEU A 367 -3.50 8.12 25.65
N LYS A 368 -2.69 7.37 24.92
CA LYS A 368 -1.33 6.95 25.29
C LYS A 368 -0.33 7.46 24.26
N LYS A 369 0.79 8.01 24.73
CA LYS A 369 1.91 8.40 23.86
C LYS A 369 2.78 7.18 23.53
N THR A 370 3.16 7.07 22.26
CA THR A 370 4.04 6.04 21.69
C THR A 370 5.09 6.71 20.79
N GLY A 371 5.99 5.93 20.18
CA GLY A 371 6.90 6.39 19.12
C GLY A 371 6.27 6.41 17.72
N GLY A 372 4.98 6.07 17.58
CA GLY A 372 4.27 6.10 16.30
C GLY A 372 4.76 5.09 15.26
N ILE A 373 4.38 5.29 14.00
CA ILE A 373 4.65 4.36 12.90
C ILE A 373 6.14 4.18 12.63
N VAL A 374 6.93 5.26 12.72
CA VAL A 374 8.38 5.21 12.47
C VAL A 374 9.08 4.30 13.48
N ALA A 375 8.76 4.45 14.77
CA ALA A 375 9.27 3.54 15.78
C ALA A 375 8.81 2.09 15.56
N SER A 376 7.53 1.86 15.23
CA SER A 376 7.02 0.51 14.93
C SER A 376 7.78 -0.17 13.78
N MET A 377 8.11 0.59 12.73
CA MET A 377 8.88 0.07 11.60
C MET A 377 10.33 -0.24 11.97
N ILE A 378 10.99 0.64 12.71
CA ILE A 378 12.39 0.47 13.08
C ILE A 378 12.56 -0.63 14.13
N ASP A 379 11.66 -0.72 15.12
CA ASP A 379 11.73 -1.71 16.21
C ASP A 379 11.79 -3.16 15.69
N ILE A 380 10.93 -3.50 14.73
CA ILE A 380 10.89 -4.87 14.19
C ILE A 380 12.09 -5.18 13.29
N ILE A 381 12.60 -4.19 12.55
CA ILE A 381 13.83 -4.38 11.76
C ILE A 381 15.03 -4.50 12.70
N LYS A 382 15.08 -3.74 13.80
CA LYS A 382 16.10 -3.90 14.85
C LYS A 382 16.05 -5.27 15.51
N ALA A 383 14.88 -5.84 15.71
CA ALA A 383 14.75 -7.20 16.22
C ALA A 383 15.42 -8.22 15.27
N VAL A 384 15.22 -8.08 13.96
CA VAL A 384 15.84 -8.94 12.93
C VAL A 384 17.35 -8.70 12.81
N ASP A 385 17.77 -7.43 12.76
CA ASP A 385 19.18 -7.00 12.68
C ASP A 385 19.99 -7.48 13.88
N ASN A 386 19.43 -7.40 15.10
CA ASN A 386 20.06 -7.86 16.34
C ASN A 386 20.37 -9.38 16.34
N LEU A 387 19.66 -10.16 15.52
CA LEU A 387 19.92 -11.59 15.34
C LEU A 387 21.03 -11.89 14.31
N GLY A 388 21.58 -10.86 13.65
CA GLY A 388 22.61 -11.03 12.62
C GLY A 388 22.10 -11.69 11.33
N ILE A 389 20.80 -11.51 11.04
CA ILE A 389 20.16 -11.98 9.80
C ILE A 389 20.66 -11.14 8.64
N LEU A 390 21.21 -11.79 7.62
CA LEU A 390 21.63 -11.11 6.40
C LEU A 390 20.38 -10.67 5.63
N MET A 391 20.27 -9.36 5.38
CA MET A 391 19.16 -8.77 4.64
C MET A 391 19.64 -8.20 3.31
N ILE A 392 18.87 -8.44 2.27
CA ILE A 392 19.09 -7.89 0.92
C ILE A 392 17.77 -7.29 0.47
N HIS A 393 17.83 -6.12 -0.15
CA HIS A 393 16.65 -5.34 -0.51
C HIS A 393 16.65 -5.13 -2.02
N ILE A 394 15.60 -5.60 -2.70
CA ILE A 394 15.48 -5.57 -4.16
C ILE A 394 14.11 -4.99 -4.51
N VAL A 395 14.10 -3.71 -4.86
CA VAL A 395 12.88 -2.92 -5.05
C VAL A 395 12.33 -3.12 -6.45
N ASP A 396 11.07 -3.55 -6.54
CA ASP A 396 10.29 -3.55 -7.77
C ASP A 396 9.73 -2.14 -8.03
N GLY A 397 10.42 -1.38 -8.88
CA GLY A 397 10.01 -0.05 -9.34
C GLY A 397 9.76 0.03 -10.85
N ILE A 398 9.52 -1.10 -11.52
CA ILE A 398 9.30 -1.12 -12.97
C ILE A 398 7.97 -0.43 -13.30
N GLU A 399 6.93 -0.80 -12.55
CA GLU A 399 5.66 -0.07 -12.47
C GLU A 399 5.46 0.40 -11.03
N ALA A 400 5.81 1.65 -10.72
CA ALA A 400 5.58 2.24 -9.41
C ALA A 400 4.10 2.59 -9.22
N ILE A 401 3.57 2.55 -8.00
CA ILE A 401 2.15 2.87 -7.75
C ILE A 401 2.02 4.27 -7.11
N ASN A 402 1.17 5.10 -7.72
CA ASN A 402 0.86 6.46 -7.27
C ASN A 402 -0.60 6.58 -6.82
N ILE A 403 -0.96 7.72 -6.19
CA ILE A 403 -2.31 8.13 -5.77
C ILE A 403 -2.85 7.37 -4.55
N ILE A 404 -2.82 6.04 -4.57
CA ILE A 404 -3.23 5.20 -3.44
C ILE A 404 -2.60 3.80 -3.56
N HIS A 405 -2.32 3.15 -2.43
CA HIS A 405 -1.47 1.94 -2.36
C HIS A 405 -2.24 0.62 -2.14
N ASP A 406 -3.57 0.69 -2.02
CA ASP A 406 -4.46 -0.38 -1.58
C ASP A 406 -5.12 -1.18 -2.73
N GLY A 407 -4.72 -0.90 -3.97
CA GLY A 407 -5.17 -1.57 -5.19
C GLY A 407 -6.00 -0.70 -6.13
N ALA A 408 -6.48 0.47 -5.67
CA ALA A 408 -7.11 1.48 -6.52
C ALA A 408 -6.12 2.50 -7.13
N GLY A 409 -4.81 2.26 -6.94
CA GLY A 409 -3.73 3.14 -7.38
C GLY A 409 -3.49 3.15 -8.88
N LEU A 410 -2.67 4.10 -9.32
CA LEU A 410 -2.24 4.21 -10.71
C LEU A 410 -0.82 3.64 -10.89
N LYS A 411 -0.67 2.71 -11.82
CA LYS A 411 0.63 2.20 -12.28
C LYS A 411 1.35 3.29 -13.09
N THR A 412 2.57 3.59 -12.68
CA THR A 412 3.46 4.57 -13.32
C THR A 412 4.67 3.85 -13.89
N PRO A 413 4.92 3.92 -15.21
CA PRO A 413 5.97 3.15 -15.87
C PRO A 413 7.35 3.78 -15.69
N GLU A 414 7.96 3.61 -14.52
CA GLU A 414 9.28 4.18 -14.19
C GLU A 414 10.45 3.33 -14.74
N GLY A 415 10.26 2.01 -14.84
CA GLY A 415 11.27 1.07 -15.35
C GLY A 415 12.44 0.82 -14.40
N MET A 416 12.30 1.14 -13.12
CA MET A 416 13.42 1.15 -12.17
C MET A 416 13.51 -0.15 -11.36
N VAL A 417 14.73 -0.62 -11.11
CA VAL A 417 15.00 -1.61 -10.07
C VAL A 417 16.18 -1.11 -9.23
N PHE A 418 16.04 -1.19 -7.90
CA PHE A 418 17.06 -0.78 -6.94
C PHE A 418 17.45 -1.98 -6.08
N ALA A 419 18.73 -2.16 -5.79
CA ALA A 419 19.24 -3.26 -4.98
C ALA A 419 20.31 -2.81 -3.98
N GLY A 420 20.21 -3.22 -2.72
CA GLY A 420 21.21 -2.88 -1.69
C GLY A 420 21.08 -3.74 -0.43
N LEU A 421 22.13 -3.76 0.39
CA LEU A 421 22.14 -4.44 1.70
C LEU A 421 21.76 -3.48 2.83
N ASP A 422 21.95 -2.17 2.62
CA ASP A 422 21.66 -1.14 3.60
C ASP A 422 20.24 -0.61 3.37
N PRO A 423 19.31 -0.80 4.34
CA PRO A 423 17.92 -0.39 4.18
C PRO A 423 17.76 1.13 4.09
N VAL A 424 18.58 1.90 4.80
CA VAL A 424 18.49 3.37 4.85
C VAL A 424 19.00 3.96 3.54
N ALA A 425 20.15 3.52 3.06
CA ALA A 425 20.73 3.98 1.80
C ALA A 425 19.82 3.65 0.60
N THR A 426 19.28 2.43 0.56
CA THR A 426 18.42 1.97 -0.53
C THR A 426 17.11 2.75 -0.56
N ASP A 427 16.42 2.89 0.58
CA ASP A 427 15.18 3.66 0.63
C ASP A 427 15.40 5.15 0.38
N LEU A 428 16.46 5.75 0.90
CA LEU A 428 16.71 7.17 0.69
C LEU A 428 16.94 7.49 -0.79
N LEU A 429 17.66 6.64 -1.53
CA LEU A 429 17.80 6.79 -2.98
C LEU A 429 16.44 6.70 -3.68
N CYS A 430 15.63 5.68 -3.36
CA CYS A 430 14.31 5.52 -3.94
C CYS A 430 13.40 6.73 -3.64
N ALA A 431 13.42 7.22 -2.41
CA ALA A 431 12.61 8.36 -1.99
C ALA A 431 13.06 9.65 -2.71
N ARG A 432 14.36 9.87 -2.86
CA ARG A 432 14.94 10.97 -3.64
C ARG A 432 14.57 10.92 -5.12
N TYR A 433 14.41 9.73 -5.69
CA TYR A 433 13.94 9.57 -7.06
C TYR A 433 12.43 9.83 -7.19
N MET A 434 11.60 9.20 -6.34
CA MET A 434 10.13 9.32 -6.39
C MET A 434 9.63 10.74 -6.12
N PHE A 435 10.22 11.42 -5.14
CA PHE A 435 9.78 12.75 -4.71
C PHE A 435 10.67 13.87 -5.26
N SER A 436 11.29 13.65 -6.42
CA SER A 436 12.03 14.70 -7.15
C SER A 436 11.72 14.62 -8.65
N ASN A 437 10.91 15.58 -9.13
CA ASN A 437 10.62 15.78 -10.56
C ASN A 437 11.32 17.04 -11.12
N VAL A 438 12.33 17.53 -10.39
CA VAL A 438 13.11 18.72 -10.71
C VAL A 438 14.57 18.32 -10.97
N PRO A 439 15.16 18.70 -12.13
CA PRO A 439 16.57 18.42 -12.42
C PRO A 439 17.53 19.13 -11.45
N LEU A 440 18.73 18.57 -11.26
CA LEU A 440 19.75 19.11 -10.35
C LEU A 440 20.02 20.60 -10.55
N LYS A 441 20.09 21.07 -11.79
CA LYS A 441 20.35 22.50 -12.07
C LYS A 441 19.30 23.39 -11.39
N GLU A 442 18.04 23.04 -11.58
CA GLU A 442 16.92 23.81 -11.07
C GLU A 442 16.79 23.61 -9.54
N SER A 443 17.03 22.41 -9.02
CA SER A 443 16.98 22.17 -7.57
C SER A 443 18.00 23.00 -6.78
N LEU A 444 19.17 23.29 -7.37
CA LEU A 444 20.18 24.19 -6.79
C LEU A 444 19.72 25.67 -6.75
N GLU A 445 18.81 26.06 -7.63
CA GLU A 445 18.24 27.41 -7.69
C GLU A 445 17.04 27.57 -6.73
N VAL A 446 16.31 26.47 -6.49
CA VAL A 446 15.18 26.45 -5.55
C VAL A 446 15.70 26.50 -4.11
N LYS A 447 15.42 27.61 -3.41
CA LYS A 447 15.61 27.69 -1.96
C LYS A 447 14.36 27.16 -1.26
N LEU A 448 14.40 25.91 -0.83
CA LEU A 448 13.40 25.39 0.12
C LEU A 448 13.90 25.56 1.55
N GLU A 449 13.02 26.02 2.43
CA GLU A 449 13.25 26.07 3.87
C GLU A 449 12.96 24.69 4.49
N GLY A 450 13.81 24.22 5.40
CA GLY A 450 13.63 22.98 6.18
C GLY A 450 14.55 21.81 5.79
N GLY A 451 15.32 21.31 6.76
CA GLY A 451 15.87 19.95 6.79
C GLY A 451 17.12 19.63 5.95
N THR A 452 17.63 18.40 6.12
CA THR A 452 18.81 17.82 5.44
C THR A 452 18.53 17.36 4.00
N ALA A 453 17.30 17.51 3.51
CA ALA A 453 16.82 16.98 2.22
C ALA A 453 16.40 18.06 1.20
N GLY A 454 16.61 19.35 1.47
CA GLY A 454 16.16 20.49 0.64
C GLY A 454 16.66 20.55 -0.82
N GLY A 455 17.40 19.55 -1.31
CA GLY A 455 17.87 19.44 -2.69
C GLY A 455 16.99 18.62 -3.63
N PHE A 456 15.88 18.03 -3.13
CA PHE A 456 14.99 17.15 -3.90
C PHE A 456 13.55 17.69 -3.93
N PRO A 457 13.30 18.83 -4.61
CA PRO A 457 11.97 19.41 -4.71
C PRO A 457 11.09 18.69 -5.74
N GLN A 458 9.78 18.73 -5.51
CA GLN A 458 8.75 18.50 -6.53
C GLN A 458 8.15 19.82 -6.97
N LYS A 459 7.92 20.00 -8.27
CA LYS A 459 7.03 21.03 -8.81
C LYS A 459 5.59 20.70 -8.45
N VAL A 460 4.91 21.66 -7.84
CA VAL A 460 3.52 21.54 -7.39
C VAL A 460 2.71 22.79 -7.74
N PRO A 461 1.38 22.68 -7.89
CA PRO A 461 0.51 23.85 -7.98
C PRO A 461 0.41 24.55 -6.62
N ILE A 462 0.54 25.87 -6.60
CA ILE A 462 0.36 26.74 -5.44
C ILE A 462 -0.89 27.58 -5.65
N PRO A 463 -1.99 27.29 -4.95
CA PRO A 463 -3.23 28.05 -5.03
C PRO A 463 -3.04 29.44 -4.45
N ILE A 464 -3.49 30.47 -5.14
CA ILE A 464 -3.51 31.85 -4.66
C ILE A 464 -4.86 32.46 -4.97
N LYS A 465 -5.32 33.39 -4.13
CA LYS A 465 -6.52 34.16 -4.43
C LYS A 465 -6.23 35.19 -5.52
N ASP A 466 -7.10 35.24 -6.53
CA ASP A 466 -7.09 36.23 -7.61
C ASP A 466 -8.51 36.74 -7.85
N GLY A 467 -8.79 37.93 -7.34
CA GLY A 467 -10.15 38.49 -7.28
C GLY A 467 -11.09 37.58 -6.49
N ASN A 468 -12.14 37.09 -7.16
CA ASN A 468 -13.10 36.15 -6.60
C ASN A 468 -12.73 34.68 -6.86
N ASN A 469 -11.65 34.41 -7.60
CA ASN A 469 -11.21 33.05 -7.88
C ASN A 469 -10.01 32.67 -7.01
N ILE A 470 -9.75 31.36 -6.94
CA ILE A 470 -8.50 30.82 -6.43
C ILE A 470 -7.82 30.13 -7.63
N ILE A 471 -6.61 30.53 -7.99
CA ILE A 471 -5.91 30.06 -9.20
C ILE A 471 -4.59 29.37 -8.84
N SER A 472 -4.14 28.45 -9.71
CA SER A 472 -2.85 27.79 -9.55
C SER A 472 -1.71 28.62 -10.12
N THR A 473 -0.65 28.78 -9.34
CA THR A 473 0.70 29.15 -9.82
C THR A 473 1.65 27.97 -9.68
N ILE A 474 2.80 27.99 -10.34
CA ILE A 474 3.81 26.93 -10.18
C ILE A 474 4.70 27.27 -8.97
N GLY A 475 4.91 26.30 -8.10
CA GLY A 475 5.89 26.39 -7.02
C GLY A 475 6.54 25.04 -6.73
N TYR A 476 7.17 24.92 -5.55
CA TYR A 476 7.95 23.75 -5.17
C TYR A 476 7.62 23.28 -3.77
N ASP A 477 7.53 21.98 -3.56
CA ASP A 477 7.38 21.36 -2.23
C ASP A 477 8.43 20.24 -2.07
N CYS A 478 8.71 19.81 -0.84
CA CYS A 478 9.64 18.72 -0.57
C CYS A 478 9.14 17.83 0.58
N PRO A 479 8.42 16.74 0.26
CA PRO A 479 7.99 15.74 1.24
C PRO A 479 9.14 15.18 2.07
N LEU A 480 10.30 14.97 1.44
CA LEU A 480 11.49 14.40 2.08
C LEU A 480 12.01 15.24 3.25
N ALA A 481 11.86 16.57 3.19
CA ALA A 481 12.29 17.46 4.27
C ALA A 481 11.45 17.31 5.56
N ARG A 482 10.29 16.65 5.47
CA ARG A 482 9.34 16.45 6.56
C ARG A 482 9.33 15.02 7.12
N ASP A 483 10.12 14.13 6.54
CA ASP A 483 10.22 12.73 6.97
C ASP A 483 11.52 12.50 7.75
N ILE A 484 11.40 11.90 8.93
CA ILE A 484 12.55 11.62 9.80
C ILE A 484 12.93 10.13 9.83
N THR A 485 12.29 9.30 9.00
CA THR A 485 12.43 7.84 9.05
C THR A 485 13.88 7.43 8.85
N PHE A 486 14.56 8.04 7.86
CA PHE A 486 15.95 7.72 7.52
C PHE A 486 16.93 8.15 8.62
N GLU A 487 16.78 9.36 9.15
CA GLU A 487 17.60 9.86 10.26
C GLU A 487 17.39 9.01 11.52
N SER A 488 16.14 8.62 11.80
CA SER A 488 15.80 7.78 12.96
C SER A 488 16.38 6.38 12.83
N ALA A 489 16.32 5.77 11.64
CA ALA A 489 16.88 4.46 11.36
C ALA A 489 18.42 4.46 11.43
N GLU A 490 19.07 5.49 10.86
CA GLU A 490 20.53 5.67 10.94
C GLU A 490 21.00 5.86 12.39
N LYS A 491 20.32 6.71 13.18
CA LYS A 491 20.64 6.90 14.61
C LYS A 491 20.52 5.62 15.44
N ARG A 492 19.65 4.70 15.02
CA ARG A 492 19.46 3.39 15.66
C ARG A 492 20.33 2.29 15.05
N GLY A 493 21.23 2.66 14.13
CA GLY A 493 22.24 1.77 13.57
C GLY A 493 21.72 0.75 12.56
N LEU A 494 20.59 1.03 11.89
CA LEU A 494 20.07 0.15 10.83
C LEU A 494 20.78 0.29 9.48
N GLY A 495 21.50 1.39 9.27
CA GLY A 495 22.11 1.72 7.99
C GLY A 495 22.64 3.16 7.99
N GLN A 496 23.01 3.66 6.83
CA GLN A 496 23.51 5.03 6.67
C GLN A 496 22.82 5.79 5.53
N THR A 497 22.75 7.11 5.66
CA THR A 497 22.18 8.02 4.66
C THR A 497 23.15 8.33 3.51
N SER A 498 24.42 7.97 3.66
CA SER A 498 25.44 8.09 2.60
C SER A 498 25.41 6.87 1.70
N TYR A 499 25.34 7.10 0.39
CA TYR A 499 25.36 6.05 -0.63
C TYR A 499 26.04 6.49 -1.92
N HIS A 500 26.34 5.51 -2.76
CA HIS A 500 26.73 5.74 -4.15
C HIS A 500 26.07 4.72 -5.08
N VAL A 501 25.71 5.17 -6.29
CA VAL A 501 25.05 4.33 -7.28
C VAL A 501 26.06 3.59 -8.16
N ILE A 502 25.75 2.32 -8.41
CA ILE A 502 26.37 1.45 -9.40
C ILE A 502 25.28 0.84 -10.27
N GLY A 503 25.54 0.66 -11.57
CA GLY A 503 24.61 -0.01 -12.48
C GLY A 503 24.47 0.71 -13.82
N TYR A 504 23.32 0.57 -14.47
CA TYR A 504 23.20 0.88 -15.90
C TYR A 504 21.79 1.29 -16.35
N ASP A 505 21.72 2.29 -17.23
CA ASP A 505 20.49 2.72 -17.87
C ASP A 505 20.43 2.11 -19.28
N ILE A 506 19.54 1.13 -19.45
CA ILE A 506 19.36 0.39 -20.70
C ILE A 506 18.76 1.30 -21.79
N LEU A 507 17.98 2.31 -21.41
CA LEU A 507 17.28 3.17 -22.36
C LEU A 507 18.23 4.17 -23.04
N THR A 508 19.24 4.63 -22.30
CA THR A 508 20.23 5.59 -22.82
C THR A 508 21.57 4.95 -23.19
N ASP A 509 21.71 3.65 -22.91
CA ASP A 509 22.93 2.86 -23.04
C ASP A 509 24.10 3.54 -22.33
N SER A 510 23.97 3.73 -21.01
CA SER A 510 24.99 4.43 -20.24
C SER A 510 25.06 4.00 -18.76
N PRO A 511 26.24 4.11 -18.11
CA PRO A 511 26.37 3.83 -16.69
C PRO A 511 25.53 4.79 -15.84
N MET A 512 24.92 4.26 -14.79
CA MET A 512 24.24 5.06 -13.77
C MET A 512 25.20 5.44 -12.65
N VAL A 513 25.03 6.66 -12.14
CA VAL A 513 25.82 7.22 -11.04
C VAL A 513 24.92 8.04 -10.13
N SER A 514 25.44 8.39 -8.96
CA SER A 514 24.88 9.46 -8.14
C SER A 514 25.85 10.65 -8.06
N LEU A 515 25.28 11.84 -7.99
CA LEU A 515 25.99 13.10 -7.77
C LEU A 515 25.28 13.86 -6.65
N LYS A 516 25.91 14.00 -5.48
CA LYS A 516 25.27 14.61 -4.29
C LYS A 516 23.93 13.94 -3.96
N GLY A 517 23.84 12.64 -4.18
CA GLY A 517 22.62 11.85 -4.00
C GLY A 517 21.62 11.91 -5.17
N HIS A 518 21.79 12.79 -6.16
CA HIS A 518 20.94 12.80 -7.36
C HIS A 518 21.27 11.63 -8.26
N LEU A 519 20.24 10.91 -8.71
CA LEU A 519 20.39 9.84 -9.68
C LEU A 519 20.57 10.41 -11.08
N GLY A 520 21.53 9.87 -11.82
CA GLY A 520 21.72 10.23 -13.21
C GLY A 520 22.52 9.21 -13.99
N SER A 521 22.70 9.49 -15.27
CA SER A 521 23.52 8.69 -16.17
C SER A 521 24.67 9.51 -16.75
N VAL A 522 25.77 8.84 -17.13
CA VAL A 522 26.96 9.51 -17.67
C VAL A 522 27.22 9.02 -19.09
N LYS A 523 27.09 9.93 -20.06
CA LYS A 523 27.39 9.67 -21.47
C LYS A 523 28.33 10.75 -22.00
N ASN A 524 29.40 10.33 -22.68
CA ASN A 524 30.42 11.25 -23.22
C ASN A 524 30.92 12.28 -22.18
N ASP A 525 31.30 11.80 -20.99
CA ASP A 525 31.74 12.62 -19.85
C ASP A 525 30.75 13.73 -19.43
N THR A 526 29.44 13.52 -19.65
CA THR A 526 28.38 14.46 -19.28
C THR A 526 27.32 13.75 -18.44
N PHE A 527 27.00 14.33 -17.28
CA PHE A 527 25.93 13.88 -16.41
C PHE A 527 24.57 14.34 -16.94
N SER A 528 23.60 13.43 -16.97
CA SER A 528 22.20 13.72 -17.24
C SER A 528 21.34 13.20 -16.10
N ASP A 529 20.46 14.05 -15.58
CA ASP A 529 19.51 13.67 -14.52
C ASP A 529 18.60 12.52 -14.99
N VAL A 530 18.38 11.55 -14.10
CA VAL A 530 17.33 10.53 -14.24
C VAL A 530 16.29 10.81 -13.16
N ILE A 531 15.22 11.51 -13.55
CA ILE A 531 14.13 11.96 -12.69
C ILE A 531 12.79 11.41 -13.19
N THR A 532 11.82 11.30 -12.29
CA THR A 532 10.43 11.03 -12.69
C THR A 532 9.78 12.28 -13.26
N THR A 533 8.83 12.10 -14.18
CA THR A 533 7.93 13.17 -14.65
C THR A 533 6.61 13.21 -13.88
N THR A 534 6.39 12.26 -12.98
CA THR A 534 5.14 12.07 -12.24
C THR A 534 5.16 12.90 -10.95
N LEU A 535 4.03 13.51 -10.60
CA LEU A 535 3.82 14.09 -9.28
C LEU A 535 3.32 12.97 -8.35
N TYR A 536 4.15 12.58 -7.38
CA TYR A 536 3.78 11.54 -6.42
C TYR A 536 3.14 12.12 -5.17
N TYR A 537 1.97 11.58 -4.82
CA TYR A 537 1.23 11.90 -3.60
C TYR A 537 0.18 10.81 -3.29
N ASP A 538 -0.30 10.77 -2.04
CA ASP A 538 -1.45 9.95 -1.64
C ASP A 538 -2.68 10.83 -1.35
N ILE A 539 -3.87 10.41 -1.81
CA ILE A 539 -5.13 11.16 -1.68
C ILE A 539 -5.55 11.41 -0.23
N PHE A 540 -5.09 10.60 0.71
CA PHE A 540 -5.37 10.74 2.14
C PHE A 540 -4.26 11.49 2.87
N LYS A 541 -3.21 11.91 2.16
CA LYS A 541 -2.01 12.51 2.73
C LYS A 541 -1.56 13.78 2.00
N VAL A 542 -2.46 14.41 1.25
CA VAL A 542 -2.20 15.65 0.49
C VAL A 542 -1.61 16.78 1.37
N PRO A 543 -2.05 17.01 2.63
CA PRO A 543 -1.42 17.99 3.51
C PRO A 543 0.03 17.69 3.95
N TRP A 544 0.53 16.47 3.74
CA TRP A 544 1.93 16.13 3.98
C TRP A 544 2.73 16.05 2.67
N ASP A 545 2.17 15.43 1.61
CA ASP A 545 2.82 15.31 0.30
C ASP A 545 2.89 16.66 -0.42
N LEU A 546 1.75 17.34 -0.48
CA LEU A 546 1.54 18.60 -1.18
C LEU A 546 1.14 19.67 -0.15
N GLN A 547 1.93 19.78 0.92
CA GLN A 547 1.65 20.66 2.05
C GLN A 547 1.51 22.11 1.62
N ARG A 548 2.41 22.61 0.77
CA ARG A 548 2.30 23.98 0.27
C ARG A 548 1.04 24.17 -0.57
N THR A 549 0.69 23.22 -1.42
CA THR A 549 -0.57 23.25 -2.18
C THR A 549 -1.77 23.34 -1.22
N SER A 550 -1.81 22.47 -0.21
CA SER A 550 -2.91 22.37 0.74
C SER A 550 -3.04 23.61 1.63
N LEU A 551 -1.96 24.05 2.27
CA LEU A 551 -2.00 25.19 3.18
C LEU A 551 -2.26 26.51 2.46
N ASN A 552 -1.82 26.65 1.20
CA ASN A 552 -2.14 27.85 0.41
C ASN A 552 -3.59 27.82 -0.12
N TYR A 553 -4.14 26.64 -0.46
CA TYR A 553 -5.58 26.51 -0.72
C TYR A 553 -6.42 26.96 0.47
N LEU A 554 -6.12 26.44 1.67
CA LEU A 554 -6.85 26.81 2.89
C LEU A 554 -6.69 28.29 3.22
N ALA A 555 -5.50 28.88 3.04
CA ALA A 555 -5.30 30.32 3.20
C ALA A 555 -6.14 31.15 2.22
N ALA A 556 -6.21 30.74 0.96
CA ALA A 556 -6.99 31.44 -0.06
C ALA A 556 -8.50 31.35 0.23
N VAL A 557 -8.96 30.20 0.75
CA VAL A 557 -10.34 30.01 1.23
C VAL A 557 -10.61 30.88 2.47
N ASP A 558 -9.70 30.94 3.43
CA ASP A 558 -9.82 31.79 4.62
C ASP A 558 -9.99 33.26 4.24
N GLU A 559 -9.26 33.72 3.22
CA GLU A 559 -9.38 35.09 2.71
C GLU A 559 -10.65 35.31 1.84
N LEU A 560 -11.17 34.27 1.19
CA LEU A 560 -12.37 34.35 0.35
C LEU A 560 -13.66 34.30 1.16
N GLU A 561 -13.73 33.39 2.13
CA GLU A 561 -14.96 33.01 2.85
C GLU A 561 -14.96 33.46 4.32
N GLY A 562 -13.86 34.03 4.82
CA GLY A 562 -13.74 34.48 6.21
C GLY A 562 -13.63 33.33 7.23
N THR A 563 -13.11 32.19 6.80
CA THR A 563 -12.91 30.99 7.64
C THR A 563 -11.54 31.00 8.32
N LYS A 564 -11.22 29.94 9.07
CA LYS A 564 -9.92 29.75 9.75
C LYS A 564 -9.35 28.34 9.54
N LEU A 565 -9.62 27.75 8.38
CA LEU A 565 -9.33 26.35 8.10
C LEU A 565 -7.83 26.04 8.10
N LYS A 566 -6.97 27.01 7.70
CA LYS A 566 -5.52 26.84 7.81
C LYS A 566 -5.07 26.78 9.27
N GLU A 567 -5.64 27.62 10.12
CA GLU A 567 -5.36 27.60 11.56
C GLU A 567 -5.87 26.28 12.17
N GLU A 568 -7.08 25.85 11.82
CA GLU A 568 -7.68 24.60 12.30
C GLU A 568 -6.87 23.36 11.91
N ILE A 569 -6.41 23.23 10.65
CA ILE A 569 -5.64 22.05 10.23
C ILE A 569 -4.30 21.95 10.96
N LEU A 570 -3.63 23.09 11.20
CA LEU A 570 -2.40 23.13 11.97
C LEU A 570 -2.68 22.77 13.44
N GLN A 571 -3.73 23.31 14.06
CA GLN A 571 -4.11 22.92 15.42
C GLN A 571 -4.40 21.42 15.57
N TYR A 572 -4.92 20.76 14.52
CA TYR A 572 -5.14 19.32 14.55
C TYR A 572 -3.86 18.50 14.43
N TYR A 573 -2.97 18.89 13.52
CA TYR A 573 -1.88 18.03 13.06
C TYR A 573 -0.47 18.55 13.30
N ASP A 574 -0.25 19.85 13.40
CA ASP A 574 1.06 20.40 13.79
C ASP A 574 1.23 20.19 15.30
N GLU A 575 1.94 19.12 15.69
CA GLU A 575 1.99 18.71 17.09
C GLU A 575 3.02 19.50 17.89
N ASN A 576 4.00 20.13 17.21
CA ASN A 576 5.11 20.88 17.79
C ASN A 576 5.02 22.41 17.58
N ASP A 577 3.99 22.88 16.87
CA ASP A 577 3.70 24.29 16.57
C ASP A 577 4.78 24.98 15.72
N ASP A 578 5.49 24.25 14.84
CA ASP A 578 6.54 24.79 13.96
C ASP A 578 6.03 25.25 12.58
N GLY A 579 4.73 25.06 12.30
CA GLY A 579 4.07 25.41 11.05
C GLY A 579 4.19 24.35 9.96
N VAL A 580 4.78 23.19 10.26
CA VAL A 580 5.02 22.07 9.34
C VAL A 580 4.34 20.81 9.85
N ILE A 581 3.50 20.20 9.02
CA ILE A 581 2.93 18.88 9.35
C ILE A 581 3.90 17.79 8.86
N SER A 582 4.61 17.16 9.78
CA SER A 582 5.59 16.10 9.51
C SER A 582 4.96 14.71 9.41
N TYR A 583 5.74 13.75 8.89
CA TYR A 583 5.30 12.35 8.73
C TYR A 583 5.12 11.57 10.04
N ASN A 584 5.47 12.17 11.18
CA ASN A 584 5.18 11.60 12.49
C ASN A 584 3.90 12.13 13.12
N GLU A 585 3.32 13.16 12.53
CA GLU A 585 2.21 13.89 13.12
C GLU A 585 0.91 13.51 12.44
N PHE A 586 0.08 12.80 13.19
CA PHE A 586 -1.26 12.35 12.78
C PHE A 586 -2.35 12.90 13.71
N GLY A 587 -1.96 13.84 14.57
CA GLY A 587 -2.85 14.57 15.46
C GLY A 587 -2.97 13.95 16.83
N LYS A 588 -3.36 14.79 17.79
CA LYS A 588 -3.38 14.46 19.22
C LYS A 588 -4.64 13.70 19.66
N ARG A 589 -5.60 13.45 18.77
CA ARG A 589 -6.91 12.83 19.10
C ARG A 589 -6.97 11.34 18.78
N GLY A 590 -6.07 10.86 17.91
CA GLY A 590 -5.92 9.44 17.66
C GLY A 590 -6.72 8.91 16.47
N SER A 591 -7.12 9.75 15.51
CA SER A 591 -7.98 9.35 14.38
C SER A 591 -7.38 8.24 13.50
N ALA A 592 -6.05 8.17 13.34
CA ALA A 592 -5.42 7.15 12.49
C ALA A 592 -5.60 5.73 13.04
N THR A 593 -5.40 5.51 14.34
CA THR A 593 -5.68 4.22 14.98
C THR A 593 -7.13 3.81 14.80
N VAL A 594 -8.07 4.72 15.04
CA VAL A 594 -9.51 4.40 14.90
C VAL A 594 -9.86 4.01 13.46
N SER A 595 -9.31 4.72 12.46
CA SER A 595 -9.46 4.32 11.05
C SER A 595 -8.92 2.92 10.78
N MET A 596 -7.78 2.52 11.39
CA MET A 596 -7.22 1.17 11.22
C MET A 596 -8.12 0.09 11.81
N HIS A 597 -8.82 0.36 12.92
CA HIS A 597 -9.80 -0.57 13.49
C HIS A 597 -11.03 -0.71 12.60
N PHE A 598 -11.60 0.39 12.12
CA PHE A 598 -12.75 0.34 11.20
C PHE A 598 -12.42 -0.40 9.89
N THR A 599 -11.23 -0.16 9.33
CA THR A 599 -10.76 -0.91 8.15
C THR A 599 -10.52 -2.39 8.49
N GLY A 600 -10.03 -2.70 9.69
CA GLY A 600 -9.92 -4.06 10.20
C GLY A 600 -11.25 -4.80 10.22
N ASP A 601 -12.29 -4.15 10.74
CA ASP A 601 -13.65 -4.71 10.79
C ASP A 601 -14.20 -4.92 9.37
N PHE A 602 -14.01 -3.96 8.47
CA PHE A 602 -14.38 -4.08 7.06
C PHE A 602 -13.71 -5.29 6.38
N VAL A 603 -12.38 -5.38 6.45
CA VAL A 603 -11.65 -6.49 5.81
C VAL A 603 -12.08 -7.82 6.42
N SER A 604 -12.22 -7.91 7.74
CA SER A 604 -12.71 -9.12 8.41
C SER A 604 -14.11 -9.52 7.91
N LEU A 605 -15.01 -8.55 7.74
CA LEU A 605 -16.37 -8.79 7.25
C LEU A 605 -16.38 -9.32 5.81
N ASN A 606 -15.50 -8.81 4.95
CA ASN A 606 -15.35 -9.28 3.56
C ASN A 606 -15.01 -10.78 3.48
N GLY A 607 -14.23 -11.29 4.42
CA GLY A 607 -13.92 -12.71 4.53
C GLY A 607 -15.00 -13.53 5.25
N LYS A 608 -15.77 -12.92 6.16
CA LYS A 608 -16.78 -13.58 7.03
C LYS A 608 -18.16 -13.73 6.43
N GLU A 609 -18.60 -12.83 5.57
CA GLU A 609 -19.95 -12.84 4.99
C GLU A 609 -19.89 -12.92 3.46
N GLU A 610 -20.83 -13.65 2.85
CA GLU A 610 -20.91 -13.78 1.38
C GLU A 610 -21.03 -12.43 0.68
N LEU A 611 -21.93 -11.56 1.18
CA LEU A 611 -22.12 -10.18 0.72
C LEU A 611 -21.39 -9.16 1.60
N GLY A 612 -20.39 -9.60 2.36
CA GLY A 612 -19.64 -8.77 3.30
C GLY A 612 -18.95 -7.58 2.66
N TYR A 613 -18.59 -7.66 1.38
CA TYR A 613 -18.00 -6.55 0.62
C TYR A 613 -18.92 -5.35 0.44
N LEU A 614 -20.23 -5.57 0.30
CA LEU A 614 -21.22 -4.48 0.19
C LEU A 614 -21.48 -3.85 1.56
N LYS A 615 -21.79 -4.70 2.54
CA LYS A 615 -22.09 -4.28 3.92
C LYS A 615 -20.89 -3.65 4.60
N GLY A 616 -19.70 -4.21 4.39
CA GLY A 616 -18.47 -3.77 5.00
C GLY A 616 -18.00 -2.42 4.46
N TYR A 617 -18.06 -2.23 3.13
CA TYR A 617 -17.75 -0.92 2.54
C TYR A 617 -18.74 0.14 3.05
N PHE A 618 -20.03 -0.18 3.05
CA PHE A 618 -21.07 0.71 3.59
C PHE A 618 -20.76 1.09 5.04
N LYS A 619 -20.49 0.11 5.91
CA LYS A 619 -20.19 0.34 7.32
C LYS A 619 -18.94 1.19 7.52
N LEU A 620 -17.84 0.88 6.84
CA LEU A 620 -16.60 1.66 6.95
C LEU A 620 -16.84 3.13 6.62
N MET A 621 -17.42 3.38 5.44
CA MET A 621 -17.59 4.74 4.94
C MET A 621 -18.67 5.51 5.74
N SER A 622 -19.79 4.87 6.09
CA SER A 622 -20.83 5.51 6.92
C SER A 622 -20.32 5.82 8.32
N THR A 623 -19.52 4.94 8.92
CA THR A 623 -18.87 5.15 10.22
C THR A 623 -17.94 6.36 10.19
N ILE A 624 -17.10 6.50 9.16
CA ILE A 624 -16.22 7.68 9.00
C ILE A 624 -17.04 8.97 8.93
N TYR A 625 -18.14 8.98 8.17
CA TYR A 625 -19.00 10.15 8.01
C TYR A 625 -19.84 10.46 9.26
N ARG A 626 -20.30 9.43 9.97
CA ARG A 626 -21.08 9.59 11.19
C ARG A 626 -20.22 10.18 12.31
N TYR A 627 -18.98 9.72 12.44
CA TYR A 627 -18.08 10.18 13.50
C TYR A 627 -17.22 11.40 13.10
N ARG A 628 -17.57 12.10 12.02
CA ARG A 628 -16.97 13.41 11.68
C ARG A 628 -17.59 14.57 12.45
N ASP A 629 -18.81 14.39 12.96
CA ASP A 629 -19.59 15.43 13.64
C ASP A 629 -20.35 14.81 14.81
N LYS A 630 -20.28 15.47 15.96
CA LYS A 630 -20.98 15.09 17.20
C LYS A 630 -22.48 15.00 17.01
N GLN A 631 -23.06 15.79 16.11
CA GLN A 631 -24.50 15.82 15.85
C GLN A 631 -24.99 14.60 15.07
N ASN A 632 -24.09 13.84 14.44
CA ASN A 632 -24.47 12.71 13.60
C ASN A 632 -24.55 11.38 14.36
N ASN A 633 -24.19 11.32 15.65
CA ASN A 633 -24.21 10.09 16.43
C ASN A 633 -24.66 10.33 17.88
N LEU A 634 -25.22 9.28 18.50
CA LEU A 634 -25.72 9.33 19.88
C LEU A 634 -24.58 9.41 20.92
N ASP A 635 -23.40 8.92 20.56
CA ASP A 635 -22.24 8.79 21.45
C ASP A 635 -21.38 10.08 21.51
N ASN A 636 -21.83 11.14 20.83
CA ASN A 636 -21.21 12.47 20.83
C ASN A 636 -19.73 12.46 20.41
N HIS A 637 -19.38 11.61 19.45
CA HIS A 637 -18.05 11.43 18.86
C HIS A 637 -17.86 12.28 17.60
N ASP A 638 -16.66 12.79 17.42
CA ASP A 638 -16.20 13.58 16.27
C ASP A 638 -14.76 13.22 15.87
N ILE A 639 -14.33 11.99 16.20
CA ILE A 639 -12.94 11.53 16.04
C ILE A 639 -12.45 11.58 14.58
N MET A 640 -13.35 11.62 13.60
CA MET A 640 -13.02 11.70 12.17
C MET A 640 -13.07 13.13 11.58
N ALA A 641 -13.36 14.16 12.38
CA ALA A 641 -13.51 15.54 11.90
C ALA A 641 -12.26 16.07 11.17
N GLU A 642 -11.09 15.87 11.77
CA GLU A 642 -9.78 16.29 11.22
C GLU A 642 -9.46 15.60 9.88
N ARG A 643 -9.77 14.31 9.75
CA ARG A 643 -9.58 13.56 8.49
C ARG A 643 -10.48 14.05 7.38
N TYR A 644 -11.67 14.55 7.71
CA TYR A 644 -12.57 15.11 6.72
C TYR A 644 -11.95 16.36 6.07
N LEU A 645 -11.28 17.22 6.84
CA LEU A 645 -10.56 18.38 6.31
C LEU A 645 -9.37 17.98 5.43
N VAL A 646 -8.61 16.94 5.81
CA VAL A 646 -7.53 16.38 4.98
C VAL A 646 -8.05 15.96 3.60
N THR A 647 -9.13 15.18 3.58
CA THR A 647 -9.73 14.75 2.29
C THR A 647 -10.32 15.93 1.51
N ALA A 648 -10.69 17.04 2.17
CA ALA A 648 -11.22 18.23 1.49
C ALA A 648 -10.16 18.90 0.62
N CYS A 649 -8.91 18.96 1.07
CA CYS A 649 -7.79 19.44 0.26
C CYS A 649 -7.62 18.59 -1.02
N ASN A 650 -7.73 17.26 -0.91
CA ASN A 650 -7.66 16.37 -2.07
C ASN A 650 -8.83 16.59 -3.04
N THR A 651 -10.06 16.70 -2.55
CA THR A 651 -11.23 16.97 -3.39
C THR A 651 -11.11 18.33 -4.09
N ALA A 652 -10.64 19.36 -3.39
CA ALA A 652 -10.38 20.67 -3.99
C ALA A 652 -9.33 20.56 -5.10
N PHE A 653 -8.26 19.80 -4.87
CA PHE A 653 -7.24 19.56 -5.87
C PHE A 653 -7.80 18.83 -7.09
N ALA A 654 -8.53 17.74 -6.90
CA ALA A 654 -9.16 17.00 -8.00
C ALA A 654 -10.12 17.88 -8.83
N ILE A 655 -10.95 18.69 -8.18
CA ILE A 655 -11.84 19.65 -8.88
C ILE A 655 -11.02 20.68 -9.67
N SER A 656 -9.91 21.18 -9.12
CA SER A 656 -9.05 22.14 -9.83
C SER A 656 -8.44 21.57 -11.11
N GLN A 657 -8.26 20.24 -11.18
CA GLN A 657 -7.72 19.54 -12.34
C GLN A 657 -8.79 19.19 -13.40
N ALA A 658 -10.08 19.49 -13.16
CA ALA A 658 -11.12 19.28 -14.16
C ALA A 658 -10.81 20.07 -15.45
N PRO A 659 -11.02 19.49 -16.65
CA PRO A 659 -10.62 20.11 -17.93
C PRO A 659 -11.55 21.24 -18.41
N THR A 660 -12.52 21.63 -17.60
CA THR A 660 -13.56 22.60 -17.94
C THR A 660 -13.84 23.52 -16.76
N ASP A 661 -14.22 24.75 -17.05
CA ASP A 661 -14.67 25.70 -16.04
C ASP A 661 -16.06 25.30 -15.51
N ILE A 662 -16.15 25.12 -14.20
CA ILE A 662 -17.36 24.74 -13.47
C ILE A 662 -17.72 25.91 -12.55
N PRO A 663 -18.92 26.51 -12.68
CA PRO A 663 -19.40 27.51 -11.74
C PRO A 663 -19.52 26.92 -10.33
N ASP A 664 -19.02 27.64 -9.33
CA ASP A 664 -19.24 27.28 -7.94
C ASP A 664 -20.68 27.67 -7.53
N PRO A 665 -21.52 26.72 -7.07
CA PRO A 665 -22.92 27.01 -6.77
C PRO A 665 -23.11 27.74 -5.42
N PHE A 666 -22.07 27.85 -4.60
CA PHE A 666 -22.13 28.43 -3.26
C PHE A 666 -21.51 29.84 -3.18
N VAL A 667 -20.54 30.15 -4.05
CA VAL A 667 -19.90 31.48 -4.10
C VAL A 667 -20.14 32.15 -5.46
N PRO A 668 -20.97 33.21 -5.53
CA PRO A 668 -21.30 33.88 -6.79
C PRO A 668 -20.07 34.43 -7.53
N GLY A 669 -19.93 34.05 -8.80
CA GLY A 669 -18.84 34.51 -9.67
C GLY A 669 -17.51 33.75 -9.50
N LEU A 670 -17.44 32.80 -8.56
CA LEU A 670 -16.33 31.85 -8.47
C LEU A 670 -16.49 30.76 -9.54
N THR A 671 -15.38 30.40 -10.18
CA THR A 671 -15.28 29.28 -11.11
C THR A 671 -14.12 28.37 -10.70
N CYS A 672 -14.28 27.07 -10.90
CA CYS A 672 -13.25 26.06 -10.62
C CYS A 672 -13.00 25.18 -11.86
N GLY A 673 -11.96 24.34 -11.83
CA GLY A 673 -11.45 23.64 -13.01
C GLY A 673 -10.43 24.47 -13.79
N ASN A 674 -9.70 23.83 -14.72
CA ASN A 674 -8.60 24.44 -15.48
C ASN A 674 -7.57 25.17 -14.60
N GLY A 675 -7.22 24.58 -13.45
CA GLY A 675 -6.30 25.14 -12.47
C GLY A 675 -6.93 26.15 -11.50
N LYS A 676 -8.24 26.41 -11.60
CA LYS A 676 -9.01 27.21 -10.61
C LYS A 676 -9.62 26.31 -9.53
N TRP A 677 -9.64 26.76 -8.29
CA TRP A 677 -10.01 25.95 -7.13
C TRP A 677 -11.40 26.32 -6.59
N PRO A 678 -12.15 25.35 -6.06
CA PRO A 678 -13.51 25.55 -5.53
C PRO A 678 -13.55 26.17 -4.14
N SER A 679 -14.71 26.70 -3.74
CA SER A 679 -15.01 27.06 -2.35
C SER A 679 -15.02 25.82 -1.45
N ILE A 680 -14.85 26.00 -0.13
CA ILE A 680 -14.94 24.87 0.80
C ILE A 680 -16.35 24.29 0.87
N GLN A 681 -17.38 25.12 0.67
CA GLN A 681 -18.77 24.65 0.66
C GLN A 681 -19.02 23.70 -0.51
N PHE A 682 -18.50 24.04 -1.70
CA PHE A 682 -18.63 23.17 -2.85
C PHE A 682 -17.87 21.86 -2.66
N VAL A 683 -16.67 21.91 -2.08
CA VAL A 683 -15.90 20.72 -1.71
C VAL A 683 -16.68 19.81 -0.76
N ARG A 684 -17.24 20.35 0.32
CA ARG A 684 -17.99 19.55 1.31
C ARG A 684 -19.25 18.92 0.73
N PHE A 685 -19.94 19.64 -0.17
CA PHE A 685 -21.08 19.12 -0.92
C PHE A 685 -20.65 17.95 -1.80
N PHE A 686 -19.57 18.12 -2.58
CA PHE A 686 -19.04 17.09 -3.46
C PHE A 686 -18.62 15.85 -2.67
N GLN A 687 -17.83 16.00 -1.60
CA GLN A 687 -17.39 14.89 -0.76
C GLN A 687 -18.53 14.10 -0.13
N THR A 688 -19.56 14.78 0.39
CA THR A 688 -20.71 14.11 1.00
C THR A 688 -21.52 13.38 -0.06
N GLY A 689 -21.76 14.02 -1.21
CA GLY A 689 -22.46 13.40 -2.33
C GLY A 689 -21.69 12.22 -2.93
N SER A 690 -20.37 12.32 -3.10
CA SER A 690 -19.54 11.22 -3.62
C SER A 690 -19.55 9.99 -2.73
N SER A 691 -19.63 10.14 -1.41
CA SER A 691 -19.75 8.97 -0.52
C SER A 691 -21.14 8.34 -0.55
N ILE A 692 -22.20 9.15 -0.68
CA ILE A 692 -23.58 8.65 -0.79
C ILE A 692 -23.81 7.99 -2.15
N PHE A 693 -23.36 8.64 -3.23
CA PHE A 693 -23.75 8.33 -4.61
C PHE A 693 -22.62 7.80 -5.50
N GLY A 694 -21.39 7.77 -5.02
CA GLY A 694 -20.24 7.31 -5.77
C GLY A 694 -19.46 8.41 -6.49
N PRO A 695 -18.31 8.06 -7.09
CA PRO A 695 -17.29 9.00 -7.54
C PRO A 695 -17.73 9.94 -8.68
N THR A 696 -18.82 9.61 -9.39
CA THR A 696 -19.33 10.42 -10.52
C THR A 696 -20.37 11.47 -10.12
N PHE A 697 -20.67 11.60 -8.82
CA PHE A 697 -21.48 12.69 -8.29
C PHE A 697 -20.87 14.06 -8.69
N PRO A 698 -21.66 15.11 -9.01
CA PRO A 698 -23.12 15.17 -9.04
C PRO A 698 -23.76 14.77 -10.38
N ASN A 699 -23.00 14.22 -11.33
CA ASN A 699 -23.51 13.94 -12.67
C ASN A 699 -24.33 12.65 -12.74
N SER A 700 -23.97 11.64 -11.94
CA SER A 700 -24.67 10.36 -11.88
C SER A 700 -24.44 9.65 -10.54
N ILE A 701 -25.20 8.57 -10.31
CA ILE A 701 -25.00 7.66 -9.17
C ILE A 701 -24.30 6.41 -9.68
N THR A 702 -23.17 6.06 -9.07
CA THR A 702 -22.32 4.93 -9.45
C THR A 702 -21.89 4.09 -8.26
N PHE A 703 -21.31 2.93 -8.56
CA PHE A 703 -20.66 2.07 -7.58
C PHE A 703 -19.16 2.41 -7.49
N PRO A 704 -18.56 2.41 -6.29
CA PRO A 704 -19.18 2.22 -4.98
C PRO A 704 -19.67 3.54 -4.36
N GLY A 705 -20.78 3.46 -3.62
CA GLY A 705 -21.34 4.52 -2.76
C GLY A 705 -22.38 3.91 -1.80
N PHE A 706 -22.85 4.65 -0.79
CA PHE A 706 -23.88 4.14 0.14
C PHE A 706 -25.10 3.59 -0.62
N TYR A 707 -25.57 4.35 -1.61
CA TYR A 707 -26.72 4.03 -2.42
C TYR A 707 -26.56 2.75 -3.22
N SER A 708 -25.49 2.66 -3.99
CA SER A 708 -25.24 1.51 -4.86
C SER A 708 -24.94 0.23 -4.06
N ASN A 709 -24.24 0.32 -2.92
CA ASN A 709 -24.00 -0.85 -2.07
C ASN A 709 -25.29 -1.40 -1.45
N ALA A 710 -26.14 -0.53 -0.90
CA ALA A 710 -27.43 -0.95 -0.34
C ALA A 710 -28.37 -1.50 -1.43
N LEU A 711 -28.44 -0.83 -2.60
CA LEU A 711 -29.22 -1.31 -3.74
C LEU A 711 -28.77 -2.71 -4.17
N PHE A 712 -27.47 -2.94 -4.37
CA PHE A 712 -26.98 -4.24 -4.82
C PHE A 712 -27.22 -5.33 -3.79
N TYR A 713 -27.12 -5.02 -2.50
CA TYR A 713 -27.47 -5.97 -1.45
C TYR A 713 -28.96 -6.33 -1.46
N ALA A 714 -29.83 -5.32 -1.53
CA ALA A 714 -31.27 -5.53 -1.63
C ALA A 714 -31.62 -6.33 -2.89
N ASP A 715 -30.99 -6.02 -4.02
CA ASP A 715 -31.24 -6.72 -5.28
C ASP A 715 -30.78 -8.18 -5.25
N LEU A 716 -29.59 -8.47 -4.70
CA LEU A 716 -29.09 -9.83 -4.56
C LEU A 716 -29.93 -10.67 -3.59
N THR A 717 -30.43 -10.07 -2.51
CA THR A 717 -31.20 -10.79 -1.47
C THR A 717 -32.70 -10.87 -1.75
N GLN A 718 -33.29 -9.92 -2.49
CA GLN A 718 -34.74 -9.79 -2.67
C GLN A 718 -35.19 -10.00 -4.13
N ASN A 719 -34.30 -9.82 -5.10
CA ASN A 719 -34.64 -9.79 -6.53
C ASN A 719 -33.67 -10.58 -7.42
N ALA A 720 -32.92 -11.52 -6.83
CA ALA A 720 -32.02 -12.44 -7.52
C ALA A 720 -30.94 -11.77 -8.39
N GLY A 721 -30.49 -10.56 -8.00
CA GLY A 721 -29.35 -9.90 -8.64
C GLY A 721 -29.61 -9.34 -10.05
N LYS A 722 -30.86 -9.00 -10.40
CA LYS A 722 -31.21 -8.48 -11.74
C LYS A 722 -30.51 -7.17 -12.09
N TYR A 723 -30.19 -6.35 -11.09
CA TYR A 723 -29.46 -5.10 -11.25
C TYR A 723 -27.97 -5.30 -10.96
N ALA A 724 -27.61 -5.86 -9.79
CA ALA A 724 -26.21 -6.02 -9.37
C ALA A 724 -25.37 -6.86 -10.38
N GLY A 725 -26.02 -7.78 -11.09
CA GLY A 725 -25.37 -8.70 -12.00
C GLY A 725 -24.91 -9.99 -11.31
N LYS A 726 -24.22 -10.84 -12.07
CA LYS A 726 -23.76 -12.16 -11.59
C LYS A 726 -22.33 -12.16 -11.06
N LEU A 727 -21.49 -11.23 -11.53
CA LEU A 727 -20.08 -11.14 -11.15
C LEU A 727 -19.93 -10.17 -9.99
N ARG A 728 -19.35 -10.64 -8.88
CA ARG A 728 -19.12 -9.82 -7.69
C ARG A 728 -18.11 -8.71 -7.96
N SER A 729 -17.03 -9.03 -8.66
CA SER A 729 -15.94 -8.08 -8.92
C SER A 729 -16.24 -7.05 -10.01
N HIS A 730 -17.30 -7.27 -10.81
CA HIS A 730 -17.65 -6.45 -11.97
C HIS A 730 -19.14 -6.08 -11.97
N PRO A 731 -19.61 -5.24 -11.03
CA PRO A 731 -21.00 -4.81 -11.01
C PRO A 731 -21.34 -3.99 -12.26
N ASP A 732 -22.55 -4.14 -12.77
CA ASP A 732 -23.02 -3.42 -13.96
C ASP A 732 -23.15 -1.91 -13.68
N LEU A 733 -22.31 -1.11 -14.35
CA LEU A 733 -22.22 0.35 -14.14
C LEU A 733 -23.52 1.11 -14.45
N GLN A 734 -24.42 0.54 -15.25
CA GLN A 734 -25.71 1.14 -15.58
C GLN A 734 -26.85 0.64 -14.68
N ALA A 735 -26.59 -0.36 -13.82
CA ALA A 735 -27.60 -0.99 -12.97
C ALA A 735 -28.37 0.02 -12.11
N VAL A 736 -27.65 0.95 -11.49
CA VAL A 736 -28.23 1.97 -10.61
C VAL A 736 -29.19 2.87 -11.40
N SER A 737 -28.74 3.39 -12.54
CA SER A 737 -29.56 4.24 -13.43
C SER A 737 -30.80 3.50 -13.96
N ARG A 738 -30.66 2.21 -14.30
CA ARG A 738 -31.81 1.39 -14.73
C ARG A 738 -32.81 1.19 -13.62
N TYR A 739 -32.36 0.85 -12.40
CA TYR A 739 -33.23 0.71 -11.23
C TYR A 739 -34.04 1.99 -10.98
N ILE A 740 -33.36 3.14 -10.93
CA ILE A 740 -34.01 4.45 -10.71
C ILE A 740 -35.02 4.74 -11.83
N SER A 741 -34.68 4.44 -13.09
CA SER A 741 -35.58 4.65 -14.22
C SER A 741 -36.81 3.73 -14.17
N ASP A 742 -36.63 2.46 -13.81
CA ASP A 742 -37.72 1.48 -13.77
C ASP A 742 -38.70 1.78 -12.64
N VAL A 743 -38.20 2.13 -11.44
CA VAL A 743 -39.02 2.62 -10.32
C VAL A 743 -39.72 3.93 -10.69
N GLY A 744 -38.99 4.91 -11.22
CA GLY A 744 -39.56 6.21 -11.60
C GLY A 744 -40.61 6.15 -12.72
N ARG A 745 -40.61 5.07 -13.52
CA ARG A 745 -41.60 4.79 -14.57
C ARG A 745 -42.70 3.82 -14.11
N ASN A 746 -42.75 3.46 -12.83
CA ASN A 746 -43.67 2.48 -12.25
C ASN A 746 -43.65 1.11 -12.97
N LYS A 747 -42.49 0.69 -13.49
CA LYS A 747 -42.31 -0.64 -14.09
C LYS A 747 -42.10 -1.72 -13.03
N ILE A 748 -41.54 -1.34 -11.89
CA ILE A 748 -41.35 -2.18 -10.71
C ILE A 748 -41.71 -1.37 -9.47
N ASP A 749 -42.08 -2.06 -8.41
CA ASP A 749 -42.12 -1.48 -7.06
C ASP A 749 -40.67 -1.29 -6.55
N PRO A 750 -40.39 -0.26 -5.72
CA PRO A 750 -39.09 -0.11 -5.08
C PRO A 750 -38.72 -1.36 -4.27
N LEU A 751 -37.45 -1.76 -4.33
CA LEU A 751 -36.92 -2.80 -3.45
C LEU A 751 -36.97 -2.33 -1.99
N ASP A 752 -37.03 -3.27 -1.05
CA ASP A 752 -37.17 -3.00 0.37
C ASP A 752 -35.81 -2.64 0.99
N PHE A 753 -35.40 -1.40 0.73
CA PHE A 753 -34.32 -0.72 1.44
C PHE A 753 -34.60 0.77 1.58
N VAL A 754 -34.07 1.40 2.62
CA VAL A 754 -34.11 2.86 2.82
C VAL A 754 -32.74 3.33 3.28
N ILE A 755 -32.24 4.40 2.68
CA ILE A 755 -31.00 5.06 3.10
C ILE A 755 -31.33 6.43 3.67
N TYR A 756 -30.72 6.71 4.82
CA TYR A 756 -30.92 7.93 5.57
C TYR A 756 -29.79 8.92 5.30
N VAL A 757 -30.12 10.05 4.68
CA VAL A 757 -29.15 11.05 4.21
C VAL A 757 -29.46 12.45 4.76
N PRO A 758 -28.47 13.35 4.83
CA PRO A 758 -28.73 14.75 5.17
C PRO A 758 -29.57 15.47 4.10
N ALA A 759 -30.17 16.60 4.49
CA ALA A 759 -30.92 17.46 3.57
C ALA A 759 -30.06 17.91 2.38
N GLY A 760 -30.69 18.02 1.20
CA GLY A 760 -30.01 18.40 -0.05
C GLY A 760 -29.45 17.22 -0.86
N PHE A 761 -29.61 15.99 -0.39
CA PHE A 761 -29.17 14.76 -1.07
C PHE A 761 -30.32 13.81 -1.40
N ASP A 762 -31.57 14.28 -1.44
CA ASP A 762 -32.75 13.49 -1.84
C ASP A 762 -33.12 13.62 -3.32
N THR A 763 -32.43 14.53 -4.02
CA THR A 763 -32.62 14.76 -5.45
C THR A 763 -31.29 14.77 -6.20
N LEU A 764 -31.32 14.34 -7.45
CA LEU A 764 -30.20 14.47 -8.39
C LEU A 764 -30.74 15.13 -9.67
N SER A 765 -30.13 16.24 -10.08
CA SER A 765 -30.59 17.03 -11.25
C SER A 765 -32.08 17.38 -11.20
N GLY A 766 -32.60 17.65 -9.99
CA GLY A 766 -34.00 17.99 -9.75
C GLY A 766 -34.99 16.81 -9.71
N ALA A 767 -34.53 15.57 -9.94
CA ALA A 767 -35.36 14.37 -9.82
C ALA A 767 -35.19 13.70 -8.46
N LYS A 768 -36.28 13.26 -7.85
CA LYS A 768 -36.26 12.50 -6.59
C LYS A 768 -35.62 11.13 -6.81
N ILE A 769 -34.70 10.77 -5.91
CA ILE A 769 -34.05 9.46 -5.92
C ILE A 769 -34.91 8.49 -5.08
N PRO A 770 -35.26 7.30 -5.59
CA PRO A 770 -36.05 6.33 -4.82
C PRO A 770 -35.26 5.82 -3.60
N ASN A 771 -35.96 5.27 -2.60
CA ASN A 771 -35.35 4.63 -1.42
C ASN A 771 -34.47 5.54 -0.54
N ILE A 772 -34.67 6.86 -0.60
CA ILE A 772 -33.97 7.84 0.24
C ILE A 772 -34.95 8.53 1.20
N GLU A 773 -34.54 8.65 2.46
CA GLU A 773 -35.20 9.46 3.48
C GLU A 773 -34.23 10.51 4.02
N VAL A 774 -34.67 11.77 4.01
CA VAL A 774 -33.90 12.88 4.60
C VAL A 774 -34.08 12.86 6.11
N THR A 775 -32.97 12.92 6.86
CA THR A 775 -33.01 13.03 8.31
C THR A 775 -31.77 13.71 8.87
N ASP A 776 -31.94 14.36 10.01
CA ASP A 776 -30.91 14.88 10.90
C ASP A 776 -30.82 14.08 12.22
N ALA A 777 -31.62 13.02 12.36
CA ALA A 777 -31.67 12.23 13.58
C ALA A 777 -30.34 11.46 13.77
N PRO A 778 -29.62 11.66 14.89
CA PRO A 778 -28.30 11.05 15.11
C PRO A 778 -28.33 9.51 15.13
N SER A 779 -29.49 8.91 15.43
CA SER A 779 -29.69 7.46 15.42
C SER A 779 -29.94 6.87 14.03
N LYS A 780 -30.15 7.71 13.00
CA LYS A 780 -30.52 7.28 11.65
C LYS A 780 -29.59 7.79 10.56
N ILE A 781 -29.05 9.00 10.67
CA ILE A 781 -28.25 9.58 9.59
C ILE A 781 -27.06 8.68 9.22
N PHE A 782 -26.84 8.51 7.92
CA PHE A 782 -25.86 7.57 7.36
C PHE A 782 -26.08 6.12 7.81
N THR A 783 -27.33 5.67 7.85
CA THR A 783 -27.68 4.25 8.02
C THR A 783 -28.48 3.75 6.82
N ALA A 784 -28.54 2.43 6.66
CA ALA A 784 -29.47 1.78 5.74
C ALA A 784 -30.35 0.78 6.49
N SER A 785 -31.62 0.69 6.12
CA SER A 785 -32.60 -0.25 6.66
C SER A 785 -33.08 -1.16 5.54
N PHE A 786 -33.24 -2.44 5.82
CA PHE A 786 -33.72 -3.46 4.88
C PHE A 786 -34.84 -4.27 5.54
N GLN A 787 -35.63 -4.97 4.71
CA GLN A 787 -36.65 -5.92 5.18
C GLN A 787 -37.65 -5.28 6.15
N ASN A 788 -38.13 -4.07 5.86
CA ASN A 788 -38.99 -3.26 6.71
C ASN A 788 -38.41 -3.00 8.11
N GLY A 789 -37.10 -2.78 8.21
CA GLY A 789 -36.40 -2.44 9.46
C GLY A 789 -35.91 -3.63 10.29
N LYS A 790 -35.93 -4.85 9.74
CA LYS A 790 -35.38 -6.03 10.41
C LYS A 790 -33.87 -6.10 10.38
N GLU A 791 -33.25 -5.57 9.32
CA GLU A 791 -31.80 -5.45 9.21
C GLU A 791 -31.44 -3.97 9.08
N ILE A 792 -30.51 -3.51 9.92
CA ILE A 792 -29.98 -2.14 9.90
C ILE A 792 -28.48 -2.21 9.72
N TRP A 793 -27.99 -1.43 8.77
CA TRP A 793 -26.57 -1.17 8.59
C TRP A 793 -26.26 0.19 9.19
N SER A 794 -25.47 0.17 10.26
CA SER A 794 -24.99 1.35 10.97
C SER A 794 -23.48 1.30 11.11
#